data_AF-A0A6P0RQQ2-F1
#
_entry.id   AF-A0A6P0RQQ2-F1
#
_cell.length_a   1.000
_cell.length_b   1.000
_cell.length_c   1.000
_cell.angle_alpha   90.00
_cell.angle_beta   90.00
_cell.angle_gamma   90.00
#
_symmetry.space_group_name_H-M   'P 1'
#
loop_
_entity.id
_entity.type
_entity.pdbx_description
1 polymer ?
#
loop_
_entity_poly.entity_id
_entity_poly.type
_entity_poly.pdbx_seq_one_letter_code
_entity_poly.pdbx_strand_id
1 'polypeptide(L)'
;MENIEIHEFSTGIIPEILPDGKWISRGFKVGEYMNLTLPKVPHFLGRAIANKGFEVGKNRNSQEPTFVGRVVLSMSQEEPDYSVVAVVTSGQDEYGRSTAFYRYFFCAGKDNIWQILDWIKTQQQEGINPIFNPSETKEIGKPNQHQVTSKPEINLPTDWQNWLNIQTLPAIVPTELSDLQIINKMAEVKANGHPISWVYNVETVERPEQFIIIHPANAEVAASLAEIQKKIMKNSSTNISNNIDEAAIETAIKGLISGSKIKQEWIENLIVKLQTGQVTSEYLNNLFDNLGASNAVQQGNANAQMVRLLTLRAIFIPETLPEYLHWLNINGDGKKEDEKPKISLQLQSQLRNYQNLLEPLILGGSDRAFSQILGKKISVTAYCWLLKSQGSLWSKYSQKIKQQVRHDLEYLANSLLNKSLGQETDKLVYGNAIWKKLISWLKSRRYPCNYYQPFADLFSQLPDYELAAYFHQVSNGKVPKEIFTTAFPKLKSTYETIIFGLTVHQELAFSDHITILIKKYGRPVAVTVLIMLSHGLFFALGYQVGKFNSENITDGESLEEPLASEEILTDVETTTVIKISTEKMERAIDKFPTTSSVIQEIVRELEAEILAQNSTLVTTEEARLEIIQAINKIIENDVKLQYFGVIEDEFLGDSLKYMEAKKQWIAAIYFYQKNFFSDGFGYIEPNKKTADKLKCDVADLLEIELQIRPRRCADS
;
A
#
# COMPACT_ATOMS: atom_id res chain seq x y z
N MET A 1 -29.98 -38.17 45.64
CA MET A 1 -31.07 -37.38 45.04
C MET A 1 -30.66 -35.94 45.14
N GLU A 2 -30.51 -35.29 44.01
CA GLU A 2 -30.24 -33.87 43.86
C GLU A 2 -31.43 -33.27 43.12
N ASN A 3 -31.88 -32.09 43.53
CA ASN A 3 -33.01 -31.41 42.92
C ASN A 3 -32.47 -30.23 42.12
N ILE A 4 -32.61 -30.29 40.81
CA ILE A 4 -32.00 -29.33 39.88
C ILE A 4 -33.03 -28.35 39.32
N GLU A 5 -32.56 -27.14 39.02
CA GLU A 5 -33.35 -26.07 38.43
C GLU A 5 -33.07 -25.98 36.93
N ILE A 6 -34.07 -26.36 36.11
CA ILE A 6 -34.02 -26.25 34.65
C ILE A 6 -34.77 -24.97 34.26
N HIS A 7 -33.99 -23.96 33.91
CA HIS A 7 -34.51 -22.72 33.36
C HIS A 7 -34.86 -22.89 31.88
N GLU A 8 -35.86 -22.14 31.42
CA GLU A 8 -36.23 -22.03 30.02
C GLU A 8 -36.52 -20.60 29.55
N PHE A 9 -36.48 -20.42 28.22
CA PHE A 9 -37.00 -19.31 27.44
C PHE A 9 -37.20 -19.74 25.97
N SER A 10 -37.92 -18.92 25.19
CA SER A 10 -38.28 -19.18 23.80
C SER A 10 -37.94 -18.00 22.88
N THR A 11 -37.81 -18.25 21.57
CA THR A 11 -37.67 -17.22 20.52
C THR A 11 -38.75 -16.13 20.64
N GLY A 12 -38.37 -14.86 20.79
CA GLY A 12 -39.32 -13.75 20.88
C GLY A 12 -40.03 -13.47 19.55
N ILE A 13 -41.35 -13.65 19.51
CA ILE A 13 -42.19 -13.37 18.33
C ILE A 13 -43.41 -12.51 18.68
N ILE A 14 -44.11 -12.04 17.65
CA ILE A 14 -45.46 -11.48 17.75
C ILE A 14 -46.42 -12.58 17.27
N PRO A 15 -47.05 -13.37 18.17
CA PRO A 15 -47.94 -14.44 17.76
C PRO A 15 -49.35 -13.92 17.43
N GLU A 16 -49.96 -14.49 16.39
CA GLU A 16 -51.41 -14.45 16.19
C GLU A 16 -51.96 -15.87 16.34
N ILE A 17 -52.97 -16.04 17.20
CA ILE A 17 -53.61 -17.33 17.44
C ILE A 17 -54.84 -17.44 16.54
N LEU A 18 -54.88 -18.49 15.73
CA LEU A 18 -55.94 -18.77 14.78
C LEU A 18 -57.16 -19.43 15.46
N PRO A 19 -58.36 -19.39 14.85
CA PRO A 19 -59.56 -20.00 15.42
C PRO A 19 -59.51 -21.52 15.65
N ASP A 20 -58.54 -22.21 15.04
CA ASP A 20 -58.30 -23.65 15.23
C ASP A 20 -57.22 -23.96 16.29
N GLY A 21 -56.77 -22.95 17.04
CA GLY A 21 -55.76 -23.06 18.09
C GLY A 21 -54.30 -23.11 17.60
N LYS A 22 -54.06 -23.10 16.28
CA LYS A 22 -52.71 -22.92 15.73
C LYS A 22 -52.26 -21.47 15.89
N TRP A 23 -50.98 -21.21 15.67
CA TRP A 23 -50.40 -19.87 15.70
C TRP A 23 -49.60 -19.58 14.43
N ILE A 24 -49.54 -18.30 14.07
CA ILE A 24 -48.60 -17.77 13.07
C ILE A 24 -47.76 -16.65 13.70
N SER A 25 -46.55 -16.44 13.20
CA SER A 25 -45.73 -15.29 13.53
C SER A 25 -46.15 -14.10 12.66
N ARG A 26 -46.33 -12.92 13.27
CA ARG A 26 -46.45 -11.60 12.63
C ARG A 26 -45.10 -10.85 12.63
N GLY A 27 -44.01 -11.56 12.88
CA GLY A 27 -42.65 -11.02 12.96
C GLY A 27 -41.91 -11.38 14.26
N PHE A 28 -40.58 -11.24 14.22
CA PHE A 28 -39.69 -11.46 15.36
C PHE A 28 -39.55 -10.19 16.21
N LYS A 29 -39.46 -10.37 17.53
CA LYS A 29 -39.12 -9.30 18.47
C LYS A 29 -37.60 -9.19 18.57
N VAL A 30 -37.01 -8.32 17.77
CA VAL A 30 -35.55 -8.22 17.61
C VAL A 30 -34.87 -7.88 18.95
N GLY A 31 -34.07 -8.82 19.46
CA GLY A 31 -33.35 -8.68 20.75
C GLY A 31 -34.15 -9.10 21.99
N GLU A 32 -35.40 -9.52 21.85
CA GLU A 32 -36.23 -10.04 22.94
C GLU A 32 -36.39 -11.57 22.86
N TYR A 33 -36.62 -12.18 24.02
CA TYR A 33 -37.07 -13.57 24.16
C TYR A 33 -38.45 -13.56 24.83
N MET A 34 -39.15 -14.70 24.81
CA MET A 34 -40.42 -14.88 25.52
C MET A 34 -40.38 -16.12 26.42
N ASN A 35 -41.43 -16.32 27.22
CA ASN A 35 -41.61 -17.48 28.10
C ASN A 35 -40.41 -17.69 29.07
N LEU A 36 -39.82 -16.60 29.58
CA LEU A 36 -38.61 -16.67 30.40
C LEU A 36 -38.91 -17.06 31.85
N THR A 37 -38.10 -17.97 32.38
CA THR A 37 -38.03 -18.28 33.82
C THR A 37 -36.96 -17.49 34.58
N LEU A 38 -36.09 -16.77 33.86
CA LEU A 38 -35.13 -15.79 34.41
C LEU A 38 -35.48 -14.37 33.92
N PRO A 39 -35.10 -13.31 34.65
CA PRO A 39 -35.36 -11.93 34.22
C PRO A 39 -34.57 -11.53 32.96
N LYS A 40 -33.55 -12.30 32.59
CA LYS A 40 -32.71 -12.13 31.41
C LYS A 40 -32.05 -13.46 31.06
N VAL A 41 -31.80 -13.72 29.77
CA VAL A 41 -30.94 -14.82 29.32
C VAL A 41 -29.48 -14.55 29.74
N PRO A 42 -28.73 -15.54 30.28
CA PRO A 42 -27.31 -15.39 30.62
C PRO A 42 -26.47 -14.88 29.45
N HIS A 43 -25.41 -14.13 29.73
CA HIS A 43 -24.61 -13.45 28.72
C HIS A 43 -24.00 -14.44 27.72
N PHE A 44 -23.29 -15.46 28.21
CA PHE A 44 -22.61 -16.42 27.33
C PHE A 44 -23.59 -17.29 26.53
N LEU A 45 -24.78 -17.60 27.07
CA LEU A 45 -25.85 -18.25 26.32
C LEU A 45 -26.38 -17.35 25.20
N GLY A 46 -26.58 -16.06 25.47
CA GLY A 46 -26.89 -15.07 24.44
C GLY A 46 -25.81 -14.94 23.36
N ARG A 47 -24.51 -15.01 23.73
CA ARG A 47 -23.39 -15.07 22.76
C ARG A 47 -23.50 -16.33 21.88
N ALA A 48 -23.70 -17.50 22.48
CA ALA A 48 -23.75 -18.78 21.77
C ALA A 48 -24.90 -18.86 20.76
N ILE A 49 -26.08 -18.30 21.09
CA ILE A 49 -27.21 -18.16 20.16
C ILE A 49 -26.86 -17.18 19.03
N ALA A 50 -26.28 -16.01 19.33
CA ALA A 50 -25.89 -15.02 18.32
C ALA A 50 -24.80 -15.53 17.35
N ASN A 51 -23.93 -16.44 17.79
CA ASN A 51 -22.89 -17.06 16.95
C ASN A 51 -23.40 -18.25 16.11
N LYS A 52 -24.72 -18.34 15.86
CA LYS A 52 -25.40 -19.44 15.16
C LYS A 52 -25.27 -20.82 15.83
N GLY A 53 -24.78 -20.89 17.09
CA GLY A 53 -24.38 -22.12 17.77
C GLY A 53 -25.48 -23.18 17.98
N PHE A 54 -26.74 -22.82 17.81
CA PHE A 54 -27.89 -23.73 17.88
C PHE A 54 -28.66 -23.85 16.57
N GLU A 55 -28.23 -23.16 15.50
CA GLU A 55 -29.07 -22.89 14.34
C GLU A 55 -29.22 -24.09 13.40
N VAL A 56 -30.47 -24.45 13.14
CA VAL A 56 -30.90 -25.56 12.29
C VAL A 56 -32.13 -25.16 11.50
N GLY A 57 -32.25 -25.67 10.28
CA GLY A 57 -33.40 -25.41 9.41
C GLY A 57 -34.55 -26.39 9.65
N LYS A 58 -35.78 -25.87 9.62
CA LYS A 58 -37.05 -26.60 9.57
C LYS A 58 -37.85 -26.14 8.36
N ASN A 59 -38.56 -27.07 7.71
CA ASN A 59 -39.44 -26.78 6.58
C ASN A 59 -40.91 -26.97 6.97
N ARG A 60 -41.86 -26.63 6.09
CA ARG A 60 -43.30 -26.64 6.45
C ARG A 60 -43.87 -28.04 6.72
N ASN A 61 -43.17 -29.08 6.24
CA ASN A 61 -43.60 -30.47 6.33
C ASN A 61 -42.96 -31.20 7.52
N SER A 62 -41.98 -30.59 8.21
CA SER A 62 -41.32 -31.15 9.39
C SER A 62 -42.33 -31.43 10.52
N GLN A 63 -42.59 -32.71 10.80
CA GLN A 63 -43.51 -33.11 11.89
C GLN A 63 -42.77 -33.20 13.23
N GLU A 64 -41.62 -33.88 13.24
CA GLU A 64 -40.83 -34.12 14.45
C GLU A 64 -39.94 -32.92 14.82
N PRO A 65 -39.71 -32.65 16.11
CA PRO A 65 -38.73 -31.66 16.56
C PRO A 65 -37.28 -32.09 16.25
N THR A 66 -36.40 -31.11 16.07
CA THR A 66 -34.94 -31.27 16.12
C THR A 66 -34.47 -30.89 17.51
N PHE A 67 -33.52 -31.63 18.09
CA PHE A 67 -32.93 -31.31 19.39
C PHE A 67 -31.46 -30.91 19.20
N VAL A 68 -31.01 -29.86 19.88
CA VAL A 68 -29.61 -29.41 19.85
C VAL A 68 -29.07 -29.32 21.27
N GLY A 69 -28.17 -30.23 21.64
CA GLY A 69 -27.45 -30.17 22.92
C GLY A 69 -26.12 -29.46 22.78
N ARG A 70 -25.82 -28.52 23.69
CA ARG A 70 -24.53 -27.82 23.73
C ARG A 70 -24.10 -27.46 25.15
N VAL A 71 -22.81 -27.60 25.44
CA VAL A 71 -22.15 -26.94 26.56
C VAL A 71 -21.71 -25.55 26.12
N VAL A 72 -22.21 -24.53 26.80
CA VAL A 72 -21.79 -23.14 26.64
C VAL A 72 -20.85 -22.79 27.78
N LEU A 73 -19.56 -22.64 27.47
CA LEU A 73 -18.55 -22.24 28.45
C LEU A 73 -18.69 -20.76 28.80
N SER A 74 -18.49 -20.44 30.08
CA SER A 74 -18.31 -19.06 30.54
C SER A 74 -16.84 -18.63 30.39
N MET A 75 -16.63 -17.37 30.01
CA MET A 75 -15.30 -16.73 30.05
C MET A 75 -15.18 -15.77 31.25
N SER A 76 -16.12 -15.80 32.19
CA SER A 76 -16.14 -14.99 33.42
C SER A 76 -16.12 -15.88 34.67
N GLN A 77 -15.67 -15.34 35.80
CA GLN A 77 -15.85 -15.97 37.11
C GLN A 77 -17.24 -15.68 37.72
N GLU A 78 -18.05 -14.82 37.08
CA GLU A 78 -19.36 -14.37 37.58
C GLU A 78 -20.55 -15.15 36.99
N GLU A 79 -20.43 -15.68 35.77
CA GLU A 79 -21.39 -16.64 35.18
C GLU A 79 -20.77 -18.05 35.18
N PRO A 80 -21.53 -19.11 35.51
CA PRO A 80 -21.06 -20.49 35.38
C PRO A 80 -21.10 -20.97 33.92
N ASP A 81 -20.44 -22.08 33.62
CA ASP A 81 -20.75 -22.86 32.41
C ASP A 81 -22.23 -23.29 32.41
N TYR A 82 -22.84 -23.43 31.24
CA TYR A 82 -24.22 -23.89 31.09
C TYR A 82 -24.32 -25.14 30.21
N SER A 83 -25.08 -26.13 30.68
CA SER A 83 -25.62 -27.21 29.85
C SER A 83 -26.92 -26.73 29.22
N VAL A 84 -27.08 -26.90 27.90
CA VAL A 84 -28.23 -26.38 27.15
C VAL A 84 -28.78 -27.45 26.21
N VAL A 85 -30.10 -27.57 26.13
CA VAL A 85 -30.82 -28.30 25.07
C VAL A 85 -31.82 -27.34 24.44
N ALA A 86 -31.69 -27.08 23.14
CA ALA A 86 -32.70 -26.39 22.36
C ALA A 86 -33.61 -27.40 21.66
N VAL A 87 -34.92 -27.25 21.82
CA VAL A 87 -35.95 -27.98 21.06
C VAL A 87 -36.45 -27.06 19.94
N VAL A 88 -36.36 -27.54 18.71
CA VAL A 88 -36.57 -26.73 17.50
C VAL A 88 -37.68 -27.31 16.64
N THR A 89 -38.72 -26.51 16.41
CA THR A 89 -39.91 -26.90 15.65
C THR A 89 -40.17 -25.95 14.49
N SER A 90 -40.89 -26.46 13.49
CA SER A 90 -41.40 -25.65 12.38
C SER A 90 -42.56 -24.77 12.83
N GLY A 91 -42.67 -23.58 12.23
CA GLY A 91 -43.81 -22.69 12.33
C GLY A 91 -43.92 -21.82 11.08
N GLN A 92 -44.99 -21.03 10.97
CA GLN A 92 -45.27 -20.22 9.77
C GLN A 92 -45.35 -18.73 10.11
N ASP A 93 -44.94 -17.88 9.17
CA ASP A 93 -45.20 -16.44 9.19
C ASP A 93 -46.54 -16.07 8.51
N GLU A 94 -46.89 -14.79 8.48
CA GLU A 94 -48.13 -14.31 7.87
C GLU A 94 -48.21 -14.45 6.34
N TYR A 95 -47.12 -14.86 5.70
CA TYR A 95 -47.03 -15.17 4.27
C TYR A 95 -47.02 -16.69 4.01
N GLY A 96 -47.20 -17.51 5.03
CA GLY A 96 -47.16 -18.98 4.94
C GLY A 96 -45.75 -19.53 4.70
N ARG A 97 -44.69 -18.73 4.89
CA ARG A 97 -43.31 -19.17 4.80
C ARG A 97 -42.94 -19.90 6.09
N SER A 98 -42.25 -21.03 5.94
CA SER A 98 -41.79 -21.82 7.08
C SER A 98 -40.49 -21.25 7.65
N THR A 99 -40.35 -21.30 8.98
CA THR A 99 -39.06 -21.08 9.64
C THR A 99 -38.96 -21.88 10.95
N ALA A 100 -37.76 -21.90 11.54
CA ALA A 100 -37.45 -22.62 12.76
C ALA A 100 -37.66 -21.74 14.01
N PHE A 101 -38.36 -22.27 15.01
CA PHE A 101 -38.61 -21.61 16.29
C PHE A 101 -38.07 -22.48 17.44
N TYR A 102 -37.48 -21.82 18.43
CA TYR A 102 -36.60 -22.46 19.41
C TYR A 102 -37.14 -22.27 20.82
N ARG A 103 -37.18 -23.37 21.58
CA ARG A 103 -37.36 -23.39 23.03
C ARG A 103 -36.09 -23.91 23.67
N TYR A 104 -35.48 -23.11 24.53
CA TYR A 104 -34.20 -23.42 25.17
C TYR A 104 -34.44 -23.86 26.60
N PHE A 105 -33.85 -25.00 26.97
CA PHE A 105 -33.78 -25.50 28.36
C PHE A 105 -32.32 -25.51 28.79
N PHE A 106 -32.02 -25.03 29.99
CA PHE A 106 -30.64 -24.93 30.47
C PHE A 106 -30.53 -24.98 31.99
N CYS A 107 -29.39 -25.47 32.46
CA CYS A 107 -28.99 -25.46 33.87
C CYS A 107 -27.48 -25.16 33.97
N ALA A 108 -27.04 -24.72 35.15
CA ALA A 108 -25.62 -24.46 35.41
C ALA A 108 -24.81 -25.78 35.46
N GLY A 109 -23.53 -25.70 35.12
CA GLY A 109 -22.60 -26.82 35.03
C GLY A 109 -22.53 -27.42 33.62
N LYS A 110 -21.31 -27.80 33.21
CA LYS A 110 -21.00 -28.35 31.88
C LYS A 110 -21.39 -29.82 31.67
N ASP A 111 -21.59 -30.58 32.75
CA ASP A 111 -21.75 -32.04 32.70
C ASP A 111 -23.22 -32.50 32.80
N ASN A 112 -24.17 -31.57 32.62
CA ASN A 112 -25.57 -31.68 33.05
C ASN A 112 -26.60 -31.81 31.92
N ILE A 113 -26.20 -31.86 30.64
CA ILE A 113 -27.11 -32.06 29.49
C ILE A 113 -28.01 -33.30 29.69
N TRP A 114 -27.46 -34.39 30.22
CA TRP A 114 -28.21 -35.63 30.51
C TRP A 114 -29.38 -35.41 31.47
N GLN A 115 -29.32 -34.43 32.38
CA GLN A 115 -30.39 -34.13 33.33
C GLN A 115 -31.56 -33.43 32.64
N ILE A 116 -31.26 -32.54 31.70
CA ILE A 116 -32.26 -31.87 30.86
C ILE A 116 -32.95 -32.89 29.94
N LEU A 117 -32.19 -33.83 29.38
CA LEU A 117 -32.73 -34.93 28.58
C LEU A 117 -33.59 -35.90 29.39
N ASP A 118 -33.23 -36.16 30.65
CA ASP A 118 -34.01 -37.00 31.56
C ASP A 118 -35.34 -36.33 31.93
N TRP A 119 -35.32 -35.04 32.27
CA TRP A 119 -36.53 -34.24 32.48
C TRP A 119 -37.44 -34.18 31.24
N ILE A 120 -36.87 -33.93 30.05
CA ILE A 120 -37.61 -33.97 28.77
C ILE A 120 -38.31 -35.33 28.59
N LYS A 121 -37.62 -36.43 28.90
CA LYS A 121 -38.17 -37.79 28.82
C LYS A 121 -39.30 -38.01 29.83
N THR A 122 -39.19 -37.49 31.05
CA THR A 122 -40.29 -37.51 32.03
C THR A 122 -41.51 -36.75 31.53
N GLN A 123 -41.33 -35.52 31.01
CA GLN A 123 -42.43 -34.73 30.44
C GLN A 123 -43.12 -35.46 29.27
N GLN A 124 -42.36 -36.09 28.37
CA GLN A 124 -42.91 -36.88 27.27
C GLN A 124 -43.70 -38.11 27.75
N GLN A 125 -43.29 -38.75 28.87
CA GLN A 125 -44.04 -39.85 29.50
C GLN A 125 -45.37 -39.36 30.13
N GLU A 126 -45.43 -38.12 30.58
CA GLU A 126 -46.65 -37.44 31.05
C GLU A 126 -47.54 -36.92 29.88
N GLY A 127 -47.12 -37.13 28.63
CA GLY A 127 -47.80 -36.65 27.43
C GLY A 127 -47.50 -35.19 27.07
N ILE A 128 -46.56 -34.55 27.76
CA ILE A 128 -46.16 -33.16 27.57
C ILE A 128 -44.97 -33.11 26.61
N ASN A 129 -45.20 -32.66 25.37
CA ASN A 129 -44.12 -32.42 24.41
C ASN A 129 -43.52 -31.01 24.62
N PRO A 130 -42.22 -30.88 24.96
CA PRO A 130 -41.58 -29.58 25.28
C PRO A 130 -41.19 -28.79 24.02
N ILE A 131 -42.12 -28.63 23.08
CA ILE A 131 -41.95 -27.89 21.82
C ILE A 131 -42.18 -26.38 21.99
N PHE A 132 -41.86 -25.57 20.97
CA PHE A 132 -42.14 -24.14 20.99
C PHE A 132 -43.66 -23.88 20.94
N ASN A 133 -44.16 -23.15 21.94
CA ASN A 133 -45.56 -22.71 22.01
C ASN A 133 -45.60 -21.24 22.50
N PRO A 134 -46.02 -20.27 21.66
CA PRO A 134 -46.04 -18.87 22.03
C PRO A 134 -47.23 -18.48 22.91
N SER A 135 -48.19 -19.39 23.13
CA SER A 135 -49.32 -19.21 24.05
C SER A 135 -49.00 -19.62 25.50
N GLU A 136 -47.88 -20.29 25.74
CA GLU A 136 -47.44 -20.61 27.09
C GLU A 136 -46.97 -19.35 27.84
N THR A 137 -47.35 -19.25 29.12
CA THR A 137 -46.80 -18.25 30.04
C THR A 137 -45.88 -18.97 31.03
N LYS A 138 -44.68 -18.42 31.23
CA LYS A 138 -43.73 -18.84 32.27
C LYS A 138 -43.45 -17.64 33.17
N GLU A 139 -43.18 -17.90 34.44
CA GLU A 139 -42.95 -16.87 35.45
C GLU A 139 -41.46 -16.74 35.79
N ILE A 140 -40.99 -15.50 35.88
CA ILE A 140 -39.63 -15.18 36.32
C ILE A 140 -39.44 -15.65 37.77
N GLY A 141 -38.38 -16.41 38.03
CA GLY A 141 -38.10 -17.00 39.33
C GLY A 141 -38.78 -18.35 39.59
N LYS A 142 -39.48 -18.94 38.60
CA LYS A 142 -40.03 -20.30 38.67
C LYS A 142 -39.41 -21.22 37.60
N PRO A 143 -38.20 -21.76 37.82
CA PRO A 143 -37.64 -22.82 36.98
C PRO A 143 -38.46 -24.11 37.08
N ASN A 144 -38.28 -25.00 36.09
CA ASN A 144 -38.76 -26.37 36.18
C ASN A 144 -37.86 -27.13 37.18
N GLN A 145 -38.47 -27.78 38.17
CA GLN A 145 -37.77 -28.53 39.21
C GLN A 145 -37.72 -30.02 38.82
N HIS A 146 -36.54 -30.63 38.77
CA HIS A 146 -36.38 -32.05 38.45
C HIS A 146 -35.52 -32.78 39.50
N GLN A 147 -35.95 -33.97 39.92
CA GLN A 147 -35.22 -34.78 40.90
C GLN A 147 -34.40 -35.86 40.21
N VAL A 148 -33.08 -35.74 40.27
CA VAL A 148 -32.14 -36.72 39.70
C VAL A 148 -31.45 -37.54 40.80
N THR A 149 -31.19 -38.82 40.51
CA THR A 149 -30.51 -39.73 41.45
C THR A 149 -29.00 -39.78 41.22
N SER A 150 -28.59 -40.13 39.99
CA SER A 150 -27.21 -40.31 39.53
C SER A 150 -27.18 -40.32 38.00
N LYS A 151 -26.08 -39.86 37.39
CA LYS A 151 -25.90 -39.91 35.93
C LYS A 151 -25.97 -41.36 35.43
N PRO A 152 -26.81 -41.69 34.43
CA PRO A 152 -26.90 -43.06 33.90
C PRO A 152 -25.58 -43.56 33.30
N GLU A 153 -25.15 -44.77 33.67
CA GLU A 153 -23.98 -45.42 33.07
C GLU A 153 -24.29 -45.98 31.67
N ILE A 154 -24.33 -45.09 30.69
CA ILE A 154 -24.53 -45.45 29.28
C ILE A 154 -23.21 -45.96 28.71
N ASN A 155 -23.05 -47.28 28.75
CA ASN A 155 -21.93 -47.99 28.14
C ASN A 155 -22.17 -48.18 26.64
N LEU A 156 -21.58 -47.30 25.81
CA LEU A 156 -21.52 -47.50 24.37
C LEU A 156 -20.71 -48.77 24.05
N PRO A 157 -21.17 -49.67 23.16
CA PRO A 157 -20.39 -50.84 22.76
C PRO A 157 -19.03 -50.45 22.17
N THR A 158 -18.01 -51.30 22.38
CA THR A 158 -16.62 -51.02 22.00
C THR A 158 -16.46 -50.65 20.53
N ASP A 159 -17.24 -51.27 19.64
CA ASP A 159 -17.22 -50.98 18.20
C ASP A 159 -17.70 -49.56 17.88
N TRP A 160 -18.71 -49.05 18.61
CA TRP A 160 -19.17 -47.66 18.48
C TRP A 160 -18.15 -46.66 19.02
N GLN A 161 -17.44 -46.99 20.12
CA GLN A 161 -16.36 -46.15 20.63
C GLN A 161 -15.18 -46.09 19.64
N ASN A 162 -14.78 -47.24 19.10
CA ASN A 162 -13.74 -47.35 18.07
C ASN A 162 -14.12 -46.60 16.80
N TRP A 163 -15.35 -46.78 16.31
CA TRP A 163 -15.90 -46.07 15.14
C TRP A 163 -15.92 -44.55 15.36
N LEU A 164 -16.40 -44.07 16.51
CA LEU A 164 -16.38 -42.65 16.87
C LEU A 164 -14.96 -42.11 16.85
N ASN A 165 -14.01 -42.81 17.47
CA ASN A 165 -12.62 -42.36 17.56
C ASN A 165 -12.00 -42.13 16.17
N ILE A 166 -12.27 -42.99 15.18
CA ILE A 166 -11.74 -42.84 13.82
C ILE A 166 -12.52 -41.87 12.91
N GLN A 167 -13.75 -41.46 13.26
CA GLN A 167 -14.48 -40.47 12.44
C GLN A 167 -13.84 -39.07 12.49
N THR A 168 -13.91 -38.35 11.38
CA THR A 168 -13.63 -36.90 11.35
C THR A 168 -14.82 -36.10 11.90
N LEU A 169 -14.58 -34.86 12.31
CA LEU A 169 -15.63 -33.95 12.81
C LEU A 169 -16.26 -33.17 11.65
N PRO A 170 -17.58 -32.90 11.67
CA PRO A 170 -18.58 -33.53 12.55
C PRO A 170 -18.74 -35.03 12.24
N ALA A 171 -18.95 -35.85 13.25
CA ALA A 171 -19.27 -37.27 13.04
C ALA A 171 -20.77 -37.42 12.74
N ILE A 172 -21.10 -37.89 11.53
CA ILE A 172 -22.48 -38.13 11.09
C ILE A 172 -22.86 -39.55 11.54
N VAL A 173 -23.86 -39.68 12.41
CA VAL A 173 -24.30 -40.98 12.94
C VAL A 173 -25.47 -41.56 12.12
N PRO A 174 -25.67 -42.90 12.12
CA PRO A 174 -26.76 -43.53 11.38
C PRO A 174 -28.15 -43.13 11.90
N THR A 175 -29.14 -43.19 10.99
CA THR A 175 -30.53 -42.74 11.16
C THR A 175 -31.38 -43.56 12.11
N GLU A 176 -30.87 -44.71 12.56
CA GLU A 176 -31.57 -45.68 13.39
C GLU A 176 -31.40 -45.42 14.90
N LEU A 177 -30.56 -44.44 15.28
CA LEU A 177 -30.18 -44.14 16.66
C LEU A 177 -31.11 -43.09 17.31
N SER A 178 -32.31 -43.50 17.69
CA SER A 178 -33.37 -42.61 18.18
C SER A 178 -33.29 -42.12 19.64
N ASP A 179 -32.27 -42.52 20.42
CA ASP A 179 -32.15 -42.15 21.84
C ASP A 179 -31.20 -40.94 22.06
N LEU A 180 -31.76 -39.81 22.51
CA LEU A 180 -31.04 -38.57 22.81
C LEU A 180 -29.92 -38.73 23.85
N GLN A 181 -30.09 -39.60 24.85
CA GLN A 181 -29.07 -39.85 25.86
C GLN A 181 -27.88 -40.63 25.27
N ILE A 182 -28.14 -41.54 24.32
CA ILE A 182 -27.08 -42.20 23.54
C ILE A 182 -26.35 -41.18 22.65
N ILE A 183 -27.07 -40.31 21.94
CA ILE A 183 -26.45 -39.24 21.12
C ILE A 183 -25.57 -38.32 21.99
N ASN A 184 -26.05 -37.89 23.15
CA ASN A 184 -25.25 -37.11 24.09
C ASN A 184 -24.01 -37.90 24.57
N LYS A 185 -24.14 -39.20 24.85
CA LYS A 185 -23.00 -40.04 25.26
C LYS A 185 -21.97 -40.22 24.14
N MET A 186 -22.40 -40.33 22.89
CA MET A 186 -21.50 -40.36 21.72
C MET A 186 -20.73 -39.05 21.60
N ALA A 187 -21.38 -37.91 21.88
CA ALA A 187 -20.74 -36.61 21.90
C ALA A 187 -19.74 -36.45 23.06
N GLU A 188 -20.09 -36.91 24.28
CA GLU A 188 -19.16 -36.96 25.43
C GLU A 188 -17.87 -37.71 25.11
N VAL A 189 -17.98 -38.90 24.51
CA VAL A 189 -16.82 -39.73 24.14
C VAL A 189 -15.99 -39.07 23.03
N LYS A 190 -16.65 -38.50 22.01
CA LYS A 190 -15.94 -37.90 20.86
C LYS A 190 -15.35 -36.52 21.14
N ALA A 191 -15.84 -35.78 22.15
CA ALA A 191 -15.41 -34.41 22.43
C ALA A 191 -13.93 -34.26 22.78
N ASN A 192 -13.32 -35.26 23.45
CA ASN A 192 -11.89 -35.29 23.78
C ASN A 192 -11.35 -33.94 24.34
N GLY A 193 -12.06 -33.37 25.32
CA GLY A 193 -11.72 -32.10 25.97
C GLY A 193 -12.37 -30.84 25.39
N HIS A 194 -13.03 -30.90 24.23
CA HIS A 194 -13.80 -29.78 23.68
C HIS A 194 -15.18 -29.66 24.35
N PRO A 195 -15.87 -28.50 24.27
CA PRO A 195 -17.26 -28.36 24.69
C PRO A 195 -18.16 -29.30 23.89
N ILE A 196 -19.03 -30.04 24.57
CA ILE A 196 -19.99 -30.96 23.92
C ILE A 196 -20.92 -30.15 23.00
N SER A 197 -21.10 -30.61 21.76
CA SER A 197 -22.12 -30.10 20.85
C SER A 197 -22.66 -31.21 19.96
N TRP A 198 -23.98 -31.35 19.89
CA TRP A 198 -24.65 -32.33 19.05
C TRP A 198 -26.01 -31.84 18.56
N VAL A 199 -26.46 -32.39 17.44
CA VAL A 199 -27.82 -32.19 16.93
C VAL A 199 -28.46 -33.53 16.58
N TYR A 200 -29.73 -33.70 16.93
CA TYR A 200 -30.54 -34.88 16.67
C TYR A 200 -31.75 -34.56 15.79
N ASN A 201 -32.02 -35.46 14.83
CA ASN A 201 -33.11 -35.35 13.84
C ASN A 201 -33.02 -34.05 13.03
N VAL A 202 -31.86 -33.74 12.44
CA VAL A 202 -31.66 -32.51 11.64
C VAL A 202 -32.10 -32.67 10.18
N GLU A 203 -32.80 -31.68 9.64
CA GLU A 203 -33.21 -31.64 8.22
C GLU A 203 -32.28 -30.73 7.38
N THR A 204 -31.88 -29.58 7.93
CA THR A 204 -30.89 -28.68 7.33
C THR A 204 -30.01 -28.07 8.41
N VAL A 205 -28.72 -27.88 8.13
CA VAL A 205 -27.78 -27.15 9.00
C VAL A 205 -26.84 -26.33 8.12
N GLU A 206 -26.71 -25.03 8.41
CA GLU A 206 -25.82 -24.14 7.66
C GLU A 206 -24.34 -24.33 8.05
N ARG A 207 -24.11 -24.61 9.33
CA ARG A 207 -22.78 -24.65 9.95
C ARG A 207 -22.47 -26.00 10.63
N PRO A 208 -22.37 -27.09 9.85
CA PRO A 208 -22.12 -28.42 10.40
C PRO A 208 -20.77 -28.51 11.15
N GLU A 209 -19.81 -27.62 10.89
CA GLU A 209 -18.53 -27.55 11.60
C GLU A 209 -18.65 -27.16 13.09
N GLN A 210 -19.80 -26.65 13.53
CA GLN A 210 -20.04 -26.28 14.94
C GLN A 210 -20.46 -27.47 15.84
N PHE A 211 -20.64 -28.66 15.27
CA PHE A 211 -21.16 -29.85 15.95
C PHE A 211 -20.11 -30.98 16.02
N ILE A 212 -20.09 -31.72 17.13
CA ILE A 212 -19.27 -32.93 17.27
C ILE A 212 -20.02 -34.14 16.70
N ILE A 213 -21.31 -34.27 16.99
CA ILE A 213 -22.22 -35.31 16.48
C ILE A 213 -23.37 -34.68 15.69
N ILE A 214 -23.70 -35.24 14.53
CA ILE A 214 -24.89 -34.90 13.75
C ILE A 214 -25.69 -36.18 13.47
N HIS A 215 -26.91 -36.30 14.01
CA HIS A 215 -27.88 -37.32 13.59
C HIS A 215 -28.87 -36.70 12.58
N PRO A 216 -28.84 -37.10 11.29
CA PRO A 216 -29.74 -36.61 10.25
C PRO A 216 -31.16 -37.13 10.44
N ALA A 217 -32.15 -36.43 9.89
CA ALA A 217 -33.56 -36.84 9.93
C ALA A 217 -33.88 -38.03 9.00
N ASN A 218 -33.07 -38.25 7.96
CA ASN A 218 -33.22 -39.35 7.00
C ASN A 218 -31.90 -39.58 6.21
N ALA A 219 -31.88 -40.65 5.40
CA ALA A 219 -30.70 -41.06 4.63
C ALA A 219 -30.29 -40.08 3.51
N GLU A 220 -31.21 -39.26 2.98
CA GLU A 220 -30.90 -38.23 1.98
C GLU A 220 -30.11 -37.08 2.61
N VAL A 221 -30.54 -36.63 3.80
CA VAL A 221 -29.81 -35.64 4.60
C VAL A 221 -28.46 -36.21 5.03
N ALA A 222 -28.38 -37.50 5.42
CA ALA A 222 -27.13 -38.18 5.74
C ALA A 222 -26.11 -38.14 4.59
N ALA A 223 -26.56 -38.43 3.36
CA ALA A 223 -25.73 -38.39 2.16
C ALA A 223 -25.24 -36.95 1.84
N SER A 224 -26.14 -35.96 1.93
CA SER A 224 -25.81 -34.54 1.73
C SER A 224 -24.76 -34.04 2.72
N LEU A 225 -24.92 -34.34 4.02
CA LEU A 225 -23.95 -34.02 5.05
C LEU A 225 -22.58 -34.68 4.80
N ALA A 226 -22.56 -35.93 4.33
CA ALA A 226 -21.33 -36.64 4.01
C ALA A 226 -20.58 -36.02 2.80
N GLU A 227 -21.26 -35.33 1.88
CA GLU A 227 -20.58 -34.49 0.89
C GLU A 227 -20.01 -33.21 1.49
N ILE A 228 -20.74 -32.55 2.38
CA ILE A 228 -20.29 -31.31 3.03
C ILE A 228 -19.06 -31.58 3.90
N GLN A 229 -19.06 -32.66 4.68
CA GLN A 229 -17.91 -33.13 5.45
C GLN A 229 -16.66 -33.34 4.56
N LYS A 230 -16.82 -33.99 3.38
CA LYS A 230 -15.74 -34.16 2.40
C LYS A 230 -15.25 -32.83 1.79
N LYS A 231 -16.13 -31.84 1.61
CA LYS A 231 -15.78 -30.49 1.15
C LYS A 231 -14.99 -29.73 2.23
N ILE A 232 -15.41 -29.81 3.49
CA ILE A 232 -14.69 -29.25 4.65
C ILE A 232 -13.27 -29.83 4.74
N MET A 233 -13.12 -31.17 4.70
CA MET A 233 -11.81 -31.84 4.77
C MET A 233 -10.86 -31.48 3.62
N LYS A 234 -11.35 -31.14 2.43
CA LYS A 234 -10.50 -30.69 1.31
C LYS A 234 -9.97 -29.26 1.49
N ASN A 235 -10.65 -28.46 2.31
CA ASN A 235 -10.33 -27.06 2.57
C ASN A 235 -9.67 -26.85 3.95
N SER A 236 -9.47 -27.90 4.74
CA SER A 236 -9.15 -27.80 6.17
C SER A 236 -7.64 -27.63 6.47
N SER A 237 -6.98 -26.67 5.84
CA SER A 237 -5.66 -26.18 6.26
C SER A 237 -5.72 -25.15 7.39
N THR A 238 -6.91 -24.62 7.73
CA THR A 238 -7.08 -23.48 8.67
C THR A 238 -8.22 -23.59 9.69
N ASN A 239 -9.12 -24.59 9.62
CA ASN A 239 -10.38 -24.58 10.39
C ASN A 239 -10.53 -25.71 11.43
N ILE A 240 -9.97 -25.48 12.62
CA ILE A 240 -10.59 -25.89 13.89
C ILE A 240 -10.80 -24.59 14.69
N SER A 241 -12.04 -24.13 14.81
CA SER A 241 -12.34 -22.81 15.39
C SER A 241 -12.17 -22.82 16.91
N ASN A 242 -11.19 -22.07 17.41
CA ASN A 242 -10.97 -21.82 18.83
C ASN A 242 -12.02 -20.85 19.41
N ASN A 243 -13.28 -21.31 19.48
CA ASN A 243 -14.42 -20.62 20.10
C ASN A 243 -14.50 -19.11 19.76
N ILE A 244 -14.38 -18.79 18.47
CA ILE A 244 -14.36 -17.41 17.98
C ILE A 244 -15.74 -16.79 18.19
N ASP A 245 -15.84 -15.84 19.12
CA ASP A 245 -17.05 -15.03 19.35
C ASP A 245 -17.27 -14.03 18.20
N GLU A 246 -17.67 -14.56 17.06
CA GLU A 246 -17.88 -13.91 15.76
C GLU A 246 -18.79 -12.68 15.87
N ALA A 247 -19.96 -12.83 16.50
CA ALA A 247 -20.88 -11.73 16.68
C ALA A 247 -20.35 -10.64 17.63
N ALA A 248 -19.30 -10.88 18.42
CA ALA A 248 -18.69 -9.85 19.27
C ALA A 248 -17.69 -9.01 18.46
N ILE A 249 -16.92 -9.67 17.59
CA ILE A 249 -16.07 -9.03 16.58
C ILE A 249 -16.94 -8.17 15.65
N GLU A 250 -18.05 -8.73 15.16
CA GLU A 250 -18.99 -8.02 14.30
C GLU A 250 -19.69 -6.86 15.02
N THR A 251 -20.14 -7.06 16.28
CA THR A 251 -20.72 -5.98 17.10
C THR A 251 -19.71 -4.87 17.38
N ALA A 252 -18.45 -5.21 17.64
CA ALA A 252 -17.38 -4.23 17.84
C ALA A 252 -17.13 -3.41 16.55
N ILE A 253 -17.04 -4.05 15.38
CA ILE A 253 -16.88 -3.35 14.10
C ILE A 253 -18.11 -2.48 13.80
N LYS A 254 -19.34 -3.01 13.95
CA LYS A 254 -20.60 -2.25 13.78
C LYS A 254 -20.68 -1.05 14.73
N GLY A 255 -20.24 -1.22 15.98
CA GLY A 255 -20.11 -0.15 16.97
C GLY A 255 -19.13 0.94 16.53
N LEU A 256 -17.93 0.55 16.07
CA LEU A 256 -16.88 1.47 15.62
C LEU A 256 -17.27 2.24 14.34
N ILE A 257 -17.97 1.63 13.37
CA ILE A 257 -18.41 2.32 12.14
C ILE A 257 -19.67 3.19 12.33
N SER A 258 -20.44 2.98 13.41
CA SER A 258 -21.69 3.71 13.68
C SER A 258 -21.51 5.24 13.75
N GLY A 259 -20.32 5.71 14.15
CA GLY A 259 -20.06 7.12 14.46
C GLY A 259 -20.46 7.53 15.88
N SER A 260 -20.91 6.60 16.72
CA SER A 260 -21.15 6.82 18.15
C SER A 260 -19.84 6.94 18.95
N LYS A 261 -19.95 7.17 20.27
CA LYS A 261 -18.78 7.21 21.16
C LYS A 261 -18.15 5.82 21.24
N ILE A 262 -16.94 5.70 20.70
CA ILE A 262 -16.12 4.49 20.77
C ILE A 262 -15.95 4.03 22.22
N LYS A 263 -16.29 2.77 22.48
CA LYS A 263 -15.99 2.08 23.74
C LYS A 263 -14.64 1.38 23.68
N GLN A 264 -13.97 1.32 24.83
CA GLN A 264 -12.72 0.60 25.03
C GLN A 264 -12.88 -0.92 24.82
N GLU A 265 -14.00 -1.49 25.33
CA GLU A 265 -14.34 -2.92 25.21
C GLU A 265 -14.29 -3.46 23.77
N TRP A 266 -14.61 -2.62 22.77
CA TRP A 266 -14.62 -3.03 21.35
C TRP A 266 -13.22 -3.17 20.78
N ILE A 267 -12.28 -2.32 21.21
CA ILE A 267 -10.91 -2.30 20.69
C ILE A 267 -10.07 -3.38 21.37
N GLU A 268 -10.23 -3.53 22.69
CA GLU A 268 -9.51 -4.58 23.45
C GLU A 268 -9.90 -5.98 22.98
N ASN A 269 -11.20 -6.26 22.78
CA ASN A 269 -11.64 -7.56 22.26
C ASN A 269 -11.06 -7.86 20.86
N LEU A 270 -11.02 -6.88 19.95
CA LEU A 270 -10.44 -7.06 18.61
C LEU A 270 -8.92 -7.31 18.68
N ILE A 271 -8.19 -6.54 19.49
CA ILE A 271 -6.74 -6.62 19.57
C ILE A 271 -6.28 -7.89 20.30
N VAL A 272 -6.94 -8.29 21.39
CA VAL A 272 -6.61 -9.53 22.11
C VAL A 272 -6.86 -10.76 21.23
N LYS A 273 -7.98 -10.80 20.48
CA LYS A 273 -8.29 -11.91 19.57
C LYS A 273 -7.30 -12.02 18.39
N LEU A 274 -6.80 -10.88 17.91
CA LEU A 274 -5.70 -10.82 16.94
C LEU A 274 -4.36 -11.31 17.54
N GLN A 275 -3.95 -10.75 18.68
CA GLN A 275 -2.65 -11.06 19.31
C GLN A 275 -2.54 -12.51 19.80
N THR A 276 -3.65 -13.11 20.21
CA THR A 276 -3.72 -14.53 20.62
C THR A 276 -3.80 -15.51 19.46
N GLY A 277 -3.87 -15.03 18.20
CA GLY A 277 -4.04 -15.88 17.03
C GLY A 277 -5.40 -16.59 16.93
N GLN A 278 -6.37 -16.26 17.80
CA GLN A 278 -7.75 -16.73 17.69
C GLN A 278 -8.42 -16.26 16.40
N VAL A 279 -7.96 -15.12 15.86
CA VAL A 279 -8.51 -14.46 14.68
C VAL A 279 -7.39 -14.18 13.68
N THR A 280 -7.52 -14.72 12.47
CA THR A 280 -6.56 -14.48 11.37
C THR A 280 -6.92 -13.22 10.58
N SER A 281 -5.93 -12.64 9.89
CA SER A 281 -6.16 -11.54 8.94
C SER A 281 -7.13 -11.93 7.81
N GLU A 282 -7.13 -13.19 7.39
CA GLU A 282 -8.06 -13.74 6.39
C GLU A 282 -9.50 -13.75 6.91
N TYR A 283 -9.71 -14.25 8.13
CA TYR A 283 -11.02 -14.26 8.78
C TYR A 283 -11.57 -12.83 8.93
N LEU A 284 -10.76 -11.88 9.42
CA LEU A 284 -11.18 -10.49 9.52
C LEU A 284 -11.46 -9.88 8.15
N ASN A 285 -10.67 -10.20 7.13
CA ASN A 285 -10.91 -9.68 5.79
C ASN A 285 -12.29 -10.14 5.27
N ASN A 286 -12.59 -11.43 5.39
CA ASN A 286 -13.89 -11.98 5.02
C ASN A 286 -15.04 -11.34 5.81
N LEU A 287 -14.86 -11.04 7.09
CA LEU A 287 -15.85 -10.33 7.90
C LEU A 287 -16.03 -8.86 7.46
N PHE A 288 -14.96 -8.13 7.16
CA PHE A 288 -15.04 -6.78 6.59
C PHE A 288 -15.73 -6.78 5.22
N ASP A 289 -15.47 -7.78 4.39
CA ASP A 289 -16.08 -7.92 3.06
C ASP A 289 -17.57 -8.30 3.14
N ASN A 290 -17.96 -9.17 4.07
CA ASN A 290 -19.37 -9.44 4.41
C ASN A 290 -20.11 -8.19 4.92
N LEU A 291 -19.41 -7.29 5.63
CA LEU A 291 -19.93 -5.98 6.03
C LEU A 291 -19.91 -4.93 4.89
N GLY A 292 -19.47 -5.30 3.70
CA GLY A 292 -19.54 -4.50 2.47
C GLY A 292 -18.23 -3.85 2.00
N ALA A 293 -17.08 -4.15 2.60
CA ALA A 293 -15.81 -3.49 2.28
C ALA A 293 -15.42 -3.58 0.80
N SER A 294 -15.26 -4.78 0.23
CA SER A 294 -14.95 -4.95 -1.21
C SER A 294 -15.99 -4.31 -2.14
N ASN A 295 -17.28 -4.32 -1.78
CA ASN A 295 -18.32 -3.64 -2.56
C ASN A 295 -18.13 -2.11 -2.56
N ALA A 296 -17.79 -1.53 -1.40
CA ALA A 296 -17.49 -0.10 -1.29
C ALA A 296 -16.19 0.31 -2.01
N VAL A 297 -15.20 -0.60 -2.10
CA VAL A 297 -14.00 -0.40 -2.93
C VAL A 297 -14.37 -0.38 -4.42
N GLN A 298 -15.08 -1.41 -4.89
CA GLN A 298 -15.42 -1.58 -6.32
C GLN A 298 -16.38 -0.50 -6.84
N GLN A 299 -17.42 -0.14 -6.08
CA GLN A 299 -18.46 0.78 -6.53
C GLN A 299 -18.07 2.26 -6.39
N GLY A 300 -16.99 2.58 -5.67
CA GLY A 300 -16.47 3.94 -5.44
C GLY A 300 -17.34 4.85 -4.56
N ASN A 301 -18.66 4.64 -4.55
CA ASN A 301 -19.66 5.30 -3.71
C ASN A 301 -19.44 4.94 -2.23
N ALA A 302 -19.44 5.94 -1.35
CA ALA A 302 -19.06 5.77 0.04
C ALA A 302 -19.94 6.61 0.97
N ASN A 303 -20.92 5.98 1.62
CA ASN A 303 -21.58 6.58 2.77
C ASN A 303 -20.61 6.62 3.98
N ALA A 304 -20.95 7.38 5.01
CA ALA A 304 -20.07 7.58 6.16
C ALA A 304 -19.73 6.30 6.95
N GLN A 305 -20.58 5.26 6.90
CA GLN A 305 -20.28 3.97 7.52
C GLN A 305 -19.25 3.18 6.69
N MET A 306 -19.34 3.19 5.35
CA MET A 306 -18.38 2.52 4.47
C MET A 306 -16.99 3.17 4.53
N VAL A 307 -16.91 4.51 4.61
CA VAL A 307 -15.63 5.22 4.84
C VAL A 307 -14.98 4.77 6.15
N ARG A 308 -15.78 4.64 7.23
CA ARG A 308 -15.31 4.16 8.53
C ARG A 308 -14.91 2.68 8.47
N LEU A 309 -15.68 1.83 7.79
CA LEU A 309 -15.39 0.41 7.61
C LEU A 309 -14.03 0.18 6.94
N LEU A 310 -13.76 0.86 5.83
CA LEU A 310 -12.47 0.76 5.13
C LEU A 310 -11.32 1.40 5.92
N THR A 311 -11.59 2.46 6.69
CA THR A 311 -10.61 3.01 7.63
C THR A 311 -10.25 2.00 8.73
N LEU A 312 -11.21 1.25 9.27
CA LEU A 312 -10.94 0.18 10.24
C LEU A 312 -10.20 -1.01 9.60
N ARG A 313 -10.58 -1.43 8.39
CA ARG A 313 -9.88 -2.50 7.64
C ARG A 313 -8.39 -2.16 7.49
N ALA A 314 -8.07 -0.93 7.09
CA ALA A 314 -6.71 -0.43 6.96
C ALA A 314 -5.91 -0.30 8.28
N ILE A 315 -6.59 -0.30 9.43
CA ILE A 315 -5.96 -0.30 10.77
C ILE A 315 -5.75 -1.74 11.27
N PHE A 316 -6.79 -2.58 11.19
CA PHE A 316 -6.77 -3.93 11.74
C PHE A 316 -6.16 -4.98 10.81
N ILE A 317 -6.06 -4.68 9.51
CA ILE A 317 -5.42 -5.52 8.49
C ILE A 317 -4.37 -4.68 7.74
N PRO A 318 -3.13 -4.59 8.27
CA PRO A 318 -2.02 -3.80 7.70
C PRO A 318 -1.74 -4.02 6.21
N GLU A 319 -2.07 -5.21 5.68
CA GLU A 319 -2.06 -5.56 4.26
C GLU A 319 -2.83 -4.57 3.38
N THR A 320 -3.93 -4.00 3.90
CA THR A 320 -4.96 -3.28 3.12
C THR A 320 -4.79 -1.76 3.11
N LEU A 321 -3.88 -1.20 3.92
CA LEU A 321 -3.58 0.23 3.92
C LEU A 321 -3.25 0.81 2.52
N PRO A 322 -2.53 0.12 1.61
CA PRO A 322 -2.29 0.58 0.24
C PRO A 322 -3.57 0.75 -0.59
N GLU A 323 -4.48 -0.23 -0.53
CA GLU A 323 -5.76 -0.21 -1.25
C GLU A 323 -6.65 0.93 -0.76
N TYR A 324 -6.77 1.08 0.56
CA TYR A 324 -7.53 2.16 1.18
C TYR A 324 -6.96 3.55 0.86
N LEU A 325 -5.63 3.73 0.82
CA LEU A 325 -5.01 5.00 0.43
C LEU A 325 -5.27 5.34 -1.05
N HIS A 326 -5.30 4.33 -1.93
CA HIS A 326 -5.68 4.50 -3.33
C HIS A 326 -7.17 4.86 -3.46
N TRP A 327 -8.06 4.14 -2.78
CA TRP A 327 -9.52 4.35 -2.80
C TRP A 327 -9.97 5.69 -2.18
N LEU A 328 -9.21 6.21 -1.21
CA LEU A 328 -9.41 7.57 -0.69
C LEU A 328 -9.14 8.65 -1.73
N ASN A 329 -8.38 8.35 -2.79
CA ASN A 329 -8.10 9.23 -3.93
C ASN A 329 -7.60 10.63 -3.51
N ILE A 330 -6.63 10.68 -2.59
CA ILE A 330 -6.10 11.95 -2.07
C ILE A 330 -5.27 12.66 -3.14
N ASN A 331 -5.91 13.61 -3.82
CA ASN A 331 -5.28 14.52 -4.77
C ASN A 331 -4.82 15.80 -4.05
N GLY A 332 -3.70 16.39 -4.50
CA GLY A 332 -3.15 17.61 -3.89
C GLY A 332 -3.94 18.88 -4.20
N ASP A 333 -4.77 18.82 -5.25
CA ASP A 333 -5.62 19.88 -5.77
C ASP A 333 -6.83 20.16 -4.85
N GLY A 334 -6.63 20.99 -3.82
CA GLY A 334 -7.67 21.39 -2.84
C GLY A 334 -8.83 22.24 -3.38
N LYS A 335 -9.36 21.91 -4.57
CA LYS A 335 -10.48 22.59 -5.26
C LYS A 335 -11.85 22.05 -4.86
N LYS A 336 -11.91 20.91 -4.17
CA LYS A 336 -13.05 20.42 -3.38
C LYS A 336 -12.51 19.74 -2.13
N GLU A 337 -13.22 19.88 -1.01
CA GLU A 337 -13.00 19.00 0.15
C GLU A 337 -13.72 17.68 -0.08
N ASP A 338 -12.98 16.58 -0.27
CA ASP A 338 -13.58 15.26 -0.32
C ASP A 338 -14.04 14.81 1.08
N GLU A 339 -15.30 14.38 1.20
CA GLU A 339 -15.87 13.93 2.48
C GLU A 339 -15.24 12.62 2.98
N LYS A 340 -14.69 11.78 2.08
CA LYS A 340 -14.01 10.52 2.44
C LYS A 340 -12.82 10.77 3.43
N PRO A 341 -11.80 11.59 3.11
CA PRO A 341 -10.73 11.88 4.06
C PRO A 341 -11.22 12.54 5.37
N LYS A 342 -12.23 13.42 5.34
CA LYS A 342 -12.79 14.01 6.58
C LYS A 342 -13.36 12.95 7.53
N ILE A 343 -14.26 12.11 7.03
CA ILE A 343 -14.96 11.09 7.82
C ILE A 343 -13.96 10.05 8.35
N SER A 344 -12.92 9.74 7.56
CA SER A 344 -11.82 8.90 8.01
C SER A 344 -11.00 9.55 9.14
N LEU A 345 -10.55 10.80 8.96
CA LEU A 345 -9.79 11.53 9.99
C LEU A 345 -10.58 11.73 11.29
N GLN A 346 -11.91 11.87 11.21
CA GLN A 346 -12.78 11.90 12.39
C GLN A 346 -12.65 10.61 13.22
N LEU A 347 -12.78 9.44 12.57
CA LEU A 347 -12.64 8.14 13.23
C LEU A 347 -11.21 7.92 13.75
N GLN A 348 -10.19 8.21 12.93
CA GLN A 348 -8.79 8.12 13.34
C GLN A 348 -8.51 8.98 14.58
N SER A 349 -9.08 10.19 14.65
CA SER A 349 -8.94 11.09 15.79
C SER A 349 -9.59 10.53 17.07
N GLN A 350 -10.77 9.90 16.97
CA GLN A 350 -11.40 9.20 18.10
C GLN A 350 -10.56 8.01 18.58
N LEU A 351 -9.93 7.28 17.66
CA LEU A 351 -9.08 6.12 17.95
C LEU A 351 -7.74 6.50 18.58
N ARG A 352 -7.29 7.76 18.52
CA ARG A 352 -6.02 8.22 19.14
C ARG A 352 -5.95 7.97 20.64
N ASN A 353 -7.07 7.82 21.34
CA ASN A 353 -7.10 7.47 22.77
C ASN A 353 -6.58 6.04 23.04
N TYR A 354 -6.59 5.17 22.03
CA TYR A 354 -6.21 3.76 22.11
C TYR A 354 -4.91 3.44 21.35
N GLN A 355 -4.17 4.49 20.96
CA GLN A 355 -2.97 4.41 20.13
C GLN A 355 -1.93 3.38 20.57
N ASN A 356 -1.75 3.16 21.89
CA ASN A 356 -0.71 2.28 22.43
C ASN A 356 -1.04 0.80 22.16
N LEU A 357 -2.33 0.45 22.15
CA LEU A 357 -2.79 -0.89 21.77
C LEU A 357 -2.67 -1.11 20.25
N LEU A 358 -2.89 -0.05 19.48
CA LEU A 358 -2.87 -0.07 18.01
C LEU A 358 -1.46 0.06 17.40
N GLU A 359 -0.44 0.47 18.16
CA GLU A 359 0.91 0.77 17.64
C GLU A 359 1.50 -0.34 16.74
N PRO A 360 1.46 -1.64 17.11
CA PRO A 360 2.04 -2.70 16.27
C PRO A 360 1.39 -2.79 14.87
N LEU A 361 0.07 -2.57 14.81
CA LEU A 361 -0.71 -2.61 13.57
C LEU A 361 -0.46 -1.35 12.72
N ILE A 362 -0.43 -0.18 13.37
CA ILE A 362 -0.20 1.11 12.72
C ILE A 362 1.21 1.17 12.10
N LEU A 363 2.23 0.69 12.81
CA LEU A 363 3.60 0.58 12.29
C LEU A 363 3.69 -0.45 11.16
N GLY A 364 3.17 -1.67 11.38
CA GLY A 364 3.17 -2.72 10.35
C GLY A 364 2.47 -2.32 9.05
N GLY A 365 1.44 -1.46 9.14
CA GLY A 365 0.81 -0.84 7.98
C GLY A 365 1.70 0.22 7.33
N SER A 366 2.27 1.12 8.13
CA SER A 366 3.19 2.18 7.66
C SER A 366 4.40 1.62 6.91
N ASP A 367 5.05 0.58 7.44
CA ASP A 367 6.26 0.00 6.84
C ASP A 367 5.95 -0.68 5.49
N ARG A 368 4.79 -1.34 5.39
CA ARG A 368 4.27 -1.89 4.11
C ARG A 368 3.96 -0.78 3.11
N ALA A 369 3.25 0.27 3.52
CA ALA A 369 2.95 1.41 2.65
C ALA A 369 4.22 2.11 2.16
N PHE A 370 5.20 2.31 3.04
CA PHE A 370 6.52 2.89 2.72
C PHE A 370 7.24 2.08 1.63
N SER A 371 7.25 0.74 1.71
CA SER A 371 7.81 -0.11 0.65
C SER A 371 7.08 0.02 -0.70
N GLN A 372 5.76 0.24 -0.70
CA GLN A 372 4.93 0.27 -1.91
C GLN A 372 4.97 1.62 -2.66
N ILE A 373 5.46 2.68 -2.02
CA ILE A 373 5.70 4.00 -2.65
C ILE A 373 6.83 3.90 -3.70
N LEU A 374 7.90 3.16 -3.42
CA LEU A 374 8.97 2.88 -4.40
C LEU A 374 8.46 2.04 -5.58
N GLY A 375 7.46 1.20 -5.35
CA GLY A 375 6.73 0.46 -6.39
C GLY A 375 5.66 1.30 -7.12
N LYS A 376 5.51 2.59 -6.79
CA LYS A 376 4.48 3.52 -7.30
C LYS A 376 3.02 3.02 -7.15
N LYS A 377 2.77 2.04 -6.27
CA LYS A 377 1.41 1.51 -5.99
C LYS A 377 0.57 2.43 -5.11
N ILE A 378 1.23 3.30 -4.34
CA ILE A 378 0.62 4.34 -3.51
C ILE A 378 1.20 5.68 -3.97
N SER A 379 0.37 6.72 -4.10
CA SER A 379 0.87 8.06 -4.38
C SER A 379 1.61 8.63 -3.18
N VAL A 380 2.72 9.34 -3.44
CA VAL A 380 3.48 10.06 -2.40
C VAL A 380 2.55 10.99 -1.62
N THR A 381 1.68 11.71 -2.32
CA THR A 381 0.70 12.65 -1.75
C THR A 381 -0.25 12.00 -0.75
N ALA A 382 -0.78 10.79 -1.04
CA ALA A 382 -1.69 10.10 -0.13
C ALA A 382 -1.00 9.64 1.17
N TYR A 383 0.26 9.16 1.08
CA TYR A 383 1.03 8.81 2.27
C TYR A 383 1.52 10.04 3.05
N CYS A 384 1.86 11.14 2.36
CA CYS A 384 2.14 12.42 2.99
C CYS A 384 0.93 12.96 3.75
N TRP A 385 -0.27 12.89 3.17
CA TRP A 385 -1.52 13.23 3.85
C TRP A 385 -1.73 12.36 5.09
N LEU A 386 -1.50 11.05 5.00
CA LEU A 386 -1.62 10.14 6.14
C LEU A 386 -0.66 10.50 7.28
N LEU A 387 0.60 10.84 6.96
CA LEU A 387 1.64 11.17 7.93
C LEU A 387 1.65 12.64 8.42
N LYS A 388 0.90 13.55 7.78
CA LYS A 388 0.83 14.98 8.16
C LYS A 388 -0.50 15.40 8.76
N SER A 389 -1.61 14.75 8.40
CA SER A 389 -2.94 15.23 8.76
C SER A 389 -3.19 15.29 10.26
N GLN A 390 -3.79 16.39 10.70
CA GLN A 390 -4.32 16.54 12.05
C GLN A 390 -5.45 15.52 12.26
N GLY A 391 -5.45 14.84 13.41
CA GLY A 391 -6.39 13.73 13.68
C GLY A 391 -5.93 12.34 13.20
N SER A 392 -5.07 12.24 12.18
CA SER A 392 -4.57 10.93 11.70
C SER A 392 -3.92 10.09 12.81
N LEU A 393 -4.10 8.77 12.78
CA LEU A 393 -3.40 7.87 13.71
C LEU A 393 -1.89 7.81 13.41
N TRP A 394 -1.55 7.65 12.13
CA TRP A 394 -0.18 7.49 11.65
C TRP A 394 0.68 8.76 11.80
N SER A 395 0.10 9.96 11.84
CA SER A 395 0.88 11.20 11.90
C SER A 395 1.72 11.37 13.19
N LYS A 396 1.42 10.62 14.27
CA LYS A 396 2.31 10.52 15.44
C LYS A 396 3.60 9.72 15.17
N TYR A 397 3.56 8.75 14.26
CA TYR A 397 4.70 7.89 13.93
C TYR A 397 5.57 8.43 12.79
N SER A 398 5.16 9.53 12.16
CA SER A 398 5.90 10.26 11.11
C SER A 398 7.37 10.55 11.48
N GLN A 399 7.65 10.92 12.74
CA GLN A 399 9.03 11.13 13.22
C GLN A 399 9.80 9.83 13.45
N LYS A 400 9.12 8.76 13.92
CA LYS A 400 9.72 7.43 14.13
C LYS A 400 10.20 6.84 12.80
N ILE A 401 9.38 6.95 11.75
CA ILE A 401 9.71 6.54 10.37
C ILE A 401 10.93 7.29 9.84
N LYS A 402 10.99 8.63 9.99
CA LYS A 402 12.17 9.43 9.62
C LYS A 402 13.44 8.99 10.35
N GLN A 403 13.34 8.71 11.65
CA GLN A 403 14.45 8.24 12.48
C GLN A 403 14.92 6.83 12.07
N GLN A 404 14.01 5.92 11.75
CA GLN A 404 14.32 4.58 11.24
C GLN A 404 15.06 4.66 9.89
N VAL A 405 14.62 5.54 8.97
CA VAL A 405 15.33 5.77 7.70
C VAL A 405 16.71 6.38 7.92
N ARG A 406 16.85 7.38 8.80
CA ARG A 406 18.16 7.97 9.15
C ARG A 406 19.11 6.92 9.72
N HIS A 407 18.64 6.09 10.65
CA HIS A 407 19.41 4.98 11.23
C HIS A 407 19.91 4.00 10.16
N ASP A 408 19.05 3.56 9.25
CA ASP A 408 19.43 2.66 8.16
C ASP A 408 20.48 3.31 7.22
N LEU A 409 20.34 4.60 6.89
CA LEU A 409 21.31 5.33 6.06
C LEU A 409 22.66 5.52 6.78
N GLU A 410 22.66 5.86 8.07
CA GLU A 410 23.88 5.96 8.91
C GLU A 410 24.59 4.60 9.03
N TYR A 411 23.84 3.52 9.18
CA TYR A 411 24.37 2.16 9.22
C TYR A 411 25.00 1.76 7.87
N LEU A 412 24.36 2.09 6.74
CA LEU A 412 24.91 1.88 5.39
C LEU A 412 26.18 2.72 5.15
N ALA A 413 26.24 3.95 5.67
CA ALA A 413 27.41 4.82 5.61
C ALA A 413 28.62 4.22 6.34
N ASN A 414 28.41 3.74 7.57
CA ASN A 414 29.46 3.07 8.34
C ASN A 414 29.89 1.75 7.70
N SER A 415 28.94 0.98 7.14
CA SER A 415 29.22 -0.27 6.42
C SER A 415 30.01 -0.05 5.12
N LEU A 416 29.85 1.10 4.46
CA LEU A 416 30.67 1.53 3.32
C LEU A 416 32.11 1.78 3.74
N LEU A 417 32.30 2.62 4.77
CA LEU A 417 33.64 2.99 5.28
C LEU A 417 34.44 1.76 5.72
N ASN A 418 33.77 0.82 6.41
CA ASN A 418 34.37 -0.42 6.90
C ASN A 418 34.45 -1.55 5.85
N LYS A 419 34.04 -1.28 4.59
CA LYS A 419 34.02 -2.25 3.46
C LYS A 419 33.18 -3.52 3.67
N SER A 420 32.33 -3.57 4.70
CA SER A 420 31.46 -4.71 5.05
C SER A 420 30.08 -4.69 4.36
N LEU A 421 29.84 -3.72 3.47
CA LEU A 421 28.52 -3.42 2.91
C LEU A 421 27.80 -4.63 2.31
N GLY A 422 26.74 -5.08 2.97
CA GLY A 422 25.88 -6.21 2.57
C GLY A 422 26.18 -7.54 3.28
N GLN A 423 27.08 -7.58 4.26
CA GLN A 423 27.32 -8.79 5.07
C GLN A 423 26.34 -8.94 6.25
N GLU A 424 25.76 -7.83 6.72
CA GLU A 424 24.86 -7.80 7.89
C GLU A 424 23.61 -6.98 7.55
N THR A 425 22.69 -7.56 6.77
CA THR A 425 21.46 -6.87 6.33
C THR A 425 20.35 -6.87 7.36
N ASP A 426 20.47 -7.71 8.38
CA ASP A 426 19.40 -7.98 9.35
C ASP A 426 19.39 -6.96 10.51
N LYS A 427 20.36 -6.04 10.49
CA LYS A 427 20.43 -4.85 11.35
C LYS A 427 19.74 -3.62 10.74
N LEU A 428 19.26 -3.70 9.49
CA LEU A 428 18.49 -2.65 8.82
C LEU A 428 17.01 -2.79 9.16
N VAL A 429 16.38 -1.73 9.65
CA VAL A 429 14.96 -1.68 10.03
C VAL A 429 14.06 -2.03 8.85
N TYR A 430 14.35 -1.48 7.66
CA TYR A 430 13.60 -1.76 6.43
C TYR A 430 14.23 -2.87 5.55
N GLY A 431 15.34 -3.45 6.00
CA GLY A 431 15.97 -4.62 5.40
C GLY A 431 16.33 -4.52 3.92
N ASN A 432 16.52 -5.68 3.29
CA ASN A 432 16.83 -5.78 1.86
C ASN A 432 15.68 -5.34 0.94
N ALA A 433 14.42 -5.41 1.40
CA ALA A 433 13.25 -5.10 0.58
C ALA A 433 13.28 -3.65 0.07
N ILE A 434 13.73 -2.71 0.91
CA ILE A 434 13.86 -1.29 0.55
C ILE A 434 15.28 -0.97 0.09
N TRP A 435 16.34 -1.50 0.73
CA TRP A 435 17.71 -1.02 0.52
C TRP A 435 18.57 -1.79 -0.50
N LYS A 436 18.13 -2.95 -1.03
CA LYS A 436 18.96 -3.74 -1.97
C LYS A 436 19.46 -2.96 -3.20
N LYS A 437 18.62 -2.07 -3.77
CA LYS A 437 19.02 -1.22 -4.90
C LYS A 437 19.99 -0.11 -4.47
N LEU A 438 19.76 0.55 -3.32
CA LEU A 438 20.66 1.54 -2.75
C LEU A 438 22.03 0.93 -2.45
N ILE A 439 22.09 -0.27 -1.86
CA ILE A 439 23.34 -1.01 -1.61
C ILE A 439 24.10 -1.27 -2.91
N SER A 440 23.42 -1.71 -3.98
CA SER A 440 24.04 -1.92 -5.30
C SER A 440 24.56 -0.63 -5.93
N TRP A 441 23.79 0.46 -5.80
CA TRP A 441 24.17 1.79 -6.26
C TRP A 441 25.39 2.33 -5.49
N LEU A 442 25.39 2.25 -4.16
CA LEU A 442 26.47 2.72 -3.30
C LEU A 442 27.81 2.01 -3.56
N LYS A 443 27.79 0.76 -4.04
CA LYS A 443 28.99 0.00 -4.46
C LYS A 443 29.57 0.43 -5.80
N SER A 444 28.72 0.85 -6.74
CA SER A 444 29.12 1.13 -8.13
C SER A 444 29.27 2.63 -8.43
N ARG A 445 28.38 3.46 -7.89
CA ARG A 445 28.29 4.94 -8.06
C ARG A 445 28.33 5.45 -9.51
N ARG A 446 28.10 4.58 -10.52
CA ARG A 446 28.27 4.92 -11.96
C ARG A 446 27.16 5.80 -12.53
N TYR A 447 25.90 5.53 -12.18
CA TYR A 447 24.72 6.20 -12.75
C TYR A 447 23.66 6.46 -11.66
N PRO A 448 22.83 7.51 -11.75
CA PRO A 448 21.75 7.76 -10.78
C PRO A 448 20.70 6.63 -10.71
N CYS A 449 20.15 6.39 -9.53
CA CYS A 449 19.16 5.34 -9.25
C CYS A 449 17.76 5.93 -9.03
N ASN A 450 17.11 6.32 -10.12
CA ASN A 450 15.78 6.97 -10.15
C ASN A 450 14.65 6.23 -9.40
N TYR A 451 14.86 4.95 -9.04
CA TYR A 451 13.97 4.15 -8.20
C TYR A 451 13.64 4.80 -6.86
N TYR A 452 14.54 5.62 -6.29
CA TYR A 452 14.32 6.31 -5.02
C TYR A 452 13.71 7.72 -5.16
N GLN A 453 13.35 8.17 -6.37
CA GLN A 453 12.72 9.49 -6.56
C GLN A 453 11.44 9.66 -5.72
N PRO A 454 10.55 8.65 -5.58
CA PRO A 454 9.39 8.74 -4.70
C PRO A 454 9.72 8.99 -3.22
N PHE A 455 10.93 8.65 -2.75
CA PHE A 455 11.40 9.01 -1.41
C PHE A 455 11.92 10.44 -1.34
N ALA A 456 12.58 10.95 -2.38
CA ALA A 456 12.95 12.36 -2.46
C ALA A 456 11.69 13.26 -2.41
N ASP A 457 10.67 12.90 -3.19
CA ASP A 457 9.37 13.57 -3.20
C ASP A 457 8.67 13.49 -1.82
N LEU A 458 8.68 12.30 -1.20
CA LEU A 458 8.09 12.05 0.13
C LEU A 458 8.74 12.91 1.21
N PHE A 459 10.06 12.91 1.31
CA PHE A 459 10.75 13.66 2.36
C PHE A 459 10.72 15.18 2.11
N SER A 460 10.67 15.62 0.85
CA SER A 460 10.38 17.02 0.49
C SER A 460 8.98 17.44 0.96
N GLN A 461 7.96 16.61 0.74
CA GLN A 461 6.59 16.86 1.20
C GLN A 461 6.40 16.71 2.72
N LEU A 462 7.27 15.98 3.43
CA LEU A 462 7.28 15.81 4.90
C LEU A 462 8.16 16.83 5.66
N PRO A 463 8.48 18.01 5.08
CA PRO A 463 9.69 18.81 5.35
C PRO A 463 10.83 18.10 6.12
N ASP A 464 11.47 17.12 5.48
CA ASP A 464 12.77 16.58 5.87
C ASP A 464 13.76 16.75 4.71
N TYR A 465 14.26 17.98 4.57
CA TYR A 465 15.04 18.37 3.40
C TYR A 465 16.42 17.70 3.33
N GLU A 466 16.97 17.19 4.44
CA GLU A 466 18.21 16.40 4.43
C GLU A 466 17.98 15.01 3.81
N LEU A 467 16.90 14.32 4.21
CA LEU A 467 16.51 13.05 3.57
C LEU A 467 16.11 13.28 2.11
N ALA A 468 15.39 14.37 1.80
CA ALA A 468 15.05 14.72 0.42
C ALA A 468 16.31 14.98 -0.43
N ALA A 469 17.29 15.70 0.10
CA ALA A 469 18.58 15.93 -0.55
C ALA A 469 19.35 14.63 -0.80
N TYR A 470 19.41 13.74 0.19
CA TYR A 470 20.04 12.42 0.02
C TYR A 470 19.38 11.62 -1.12
N PHE A 471 18.05 11.51 -1.13
CA PHE A 471 17.36 10.73 -2.16
C PHE A 471 17.33 11.41 -3.54
N HIS A 472 17.36 12.75 -3.64
CA HIS A 472 17.60 13.42 -4.92
C HIS A 472 19.02 13.15 -5.44
N GLN A 473 20.05 13.17 -4.59
CA GLN A 473 21.41 12.82 -5.00
C GLN A 473 21.49 11.38 -5.52
N VAL A 474 20.85 10.43 -4.81
CA VAL A 474 20.75 9.03 -5.27
C VAL A 474 20.02 8.94 -6.61
N SER A 475 18.89 9.65 -6.76
CA SER A 475 17.97 9.46 -7.90
C SER A 475 18.39 10.17 -9.17
N ASN A 476 18.98 11.37 -9.04
CA ASN A 476 19.23 12.31 -10.15
C ASN A 476 20.72 12.73 -10.25
N GLY A 477 21.56 12.36 -9.28
CA GLY A 477 22.98 12.74 -9.23
C GLY A 477 23.25 14.20 -8.80
N LYS A 478 22.20 14.99 -8.54
CA LYS A 478 22.22 16.35 -8.00
C LYS A 478 20.98 16.62 -7.15
N VAL A 479 21.03 17.63 -6.29
CA VAL A 479 19.93 18.07 -5.43
C VAL A 479 19.37 19.42 -5.93
N PRO A 480 18.06 19.54 -6.17
CA PRO A 480 17.45 20.81 -6.58
C PRO A 480 17.80 21.96 -5.64
N LYS A 481 18.09 23.14 -6.22
CA LYS A 481 18.62 24.32 -5.52
C LYS A 481 17.85 24.65 -4.23
N GLU A 482 16.53 24.68 -4.31
CA GLU A 482 15.64 25.00 -3.17
C GLU A 482 15.78 24.00 -2.02
N ILE A 483 15.77 22.70 -2.34
CA ILE A 483 15.93 21.60 -1.37
C ILE A 483 17.30 21.71 -0.68
N PHE A 484 18.37 21.88 -1.46
CA PHE A 484 19.72 22.01 -0.92
C PHE A 484 19.86 23.23 0.01
N THR A 485 19.37 24.40 -0.40
CA THR A 485 19.45 25.61 0.42
C THR A 485 18.57 25.57 1.67
N THR A 486 17.47 24.80 1.65
CA THR A 486 16.56 24.65 2.80
C THR A 486 17.08 23.60 3.78
N ALA A 487 17.73 22.53 3.30
CA ALA A 487 18.46 21.57 4.13
C ALA A 487 19.69 22.20 4.79
N PHE A 488 20.46 22.99 4.03
CA PHE A 488 21.78 23.49 4.45
C PHE A 488 21.88 25.03 4.44
N PRO A 489 21.03 25.77 5.19
CA PRO A 489 20.99 27.23 5.17
C PRO A 489 22.28 27.92 5.66
N LYS A 490 23.22 27.16 6.24
CA LYS A 490 24.56 27.61 6.63
C LYS A 490 25.59 27.50 5.51
N LEU A 491 25.35 26.72 4.45
CA LEU A 491 26.29 26.45 3.35
C LEU A 491 26.10 27.39 2.14
N LYS A 492 25.74 28.67 2.38
CA LYS A 492 25.40 29.65 1.33
C LYS A 492 26.49 29.96 0.28
N SER A 493 27.70 29.42 0.46
CA SER A 493 28.84 29.57 -0.44
C SER A 493 29.42 28.24 -0.93
N THR A 494 28.80 27.11 -0.57
CA THR A 494 29.34 25.76 -0.77
C THR A 494 28.29 24.90 -1.46
N TYR A 495 28.63 24.40 -2.64
CA TYR A 495 27.68 23.73 -3.55
C TYR A 495 27.66 22.20 -3.38
N GLU A 496 28.23 21.71 -2.28
CA GLU A 496 28.26 20.30 -1.92
C GLU A 496 28.35 20.13 -0.39
N THR A 497 27.94 18.98 0.11
CA THR A 497 28.12 18.56 1.50
C THR A 497 28.07 17.03 1.60
N ILE A 498 28.36 16.46 2.77
CA ILE A 498 28.25 15.03 3.02
C ILE A 498 27.08 14.79 3.99
N ILE A 499 26.11 13.97 3.57
CA ILE A 499 25.03 13.44 4.42
C ILE A 499 25.10 11.92 4.38
N PHE A 500 25.05 11.24 5.53
CA PHE A 500 25.02 9.77 5.62
C PHE A 500 26.07 9.08 4.71
N GLY A 501 27.32 9.56 4.75
CA GLY A 501 28.44 9.01 3.95
C GLY A 501 28.37 9.23 2.43
N LEU A 502 27.39 10.00 1.95
CA LEU A 502 27.21 10.37 0.56
C LEU A 502 27.49 11.88 0.36
N THR A 503 28.40 12.20 -0.56
CA THR A 503 28.52 13.57 -1.07
C THR A 503 27.28 13.90 -1.89
N VAL A 504 26.56 14.95 -1.50
CA VAL A 504 25.44 15.52 -2.25
C VAL A 504 25.89 16.83 -2.88
N HIS A 505 25.53 17.04 -4.15
CA HIS A 505 25.91 18.23 -4.92
C HIS A 505 24.67 19.04 -5.29
N GLN A 506 24.75 20.35 -5.11
CA GLN A 506 23.70 21.28 -5.47
C GLN A 506 23.55 21.38 -7.00
N GLU A 507 22.31 21.44 -7.47
CA GLU A 507 22.00 21.81 -8.85
C GLU A 507 22.23 23.32 -9.06
N LEU A 508 23.08 23.64 -10.03
CA LEU A 508 23.54 25.00 -10.32
C LEU A 508 22.85 25.55 -11.56
N ALA A 509 22.32 26.77 -11.46
CA ALA A 509 21.95 27.53 -12.64
C ALA A 509 23.22 28.10 -13.33
N PHE A 510 23.11 28.47 -14.60
CA PHE A 510 24.19 29.08 -15.36
C PHE A 510 24.80 30.32 -14.65
N SER A 511 23.96 31.13 -14.01
CA SER A 511 24.37 32.29 -13.20
C SER A 511 25.16 31.94 -11.92
N ASP A 512 24.92 30.77 -11.32
CA ASP A 512 25.74 30.28 -10.20
C ASP A 512 27.15 29.91 -10.70
N HIS A 513 27.26 29.33 -11.90
CA HIS A 513 28.54 29.00 -12.54
C HIS A 513 29.39 30.27 -12.80
N ILE A 514 28.79 31.33 -13.34
CA ILE A 514 29.45 32.63 -13.50
C ILE A 514 29.92 33.19 -12.14
N THR A 515 29.09 33.06 -11.10
CA THR A 515 29.46 33.48 -9.73
C THR A 515 30.63 32.69 -9.14
N ILE A 516 30.73 31.39 -9.45
CA ILE A 516 31.85 30.52 -9.07
C ILE A 516 33.13 30.93 -9.80
N LEU A 517 33.06 31.16 -11.11
CA LEU A 517 34.17 31.67 -11.93
C LEU A 517 34.70 33.00 -11.36
N ILE A 518 33.82 33.97 -11.10
CA ILE A 518 34.19 35.28 -10.53
C ILE A 518 34.86 35.12 -9.15
N LYS A 519 34.38 34.23 -8.27
CA LYS A 519 35.02 33.99 -6.97
C LYS A 519 36.36 33.25 -7.08
N LYS A 520 36.48 32.29 -8.01
CA LYS A 520 37.67 31.45 -8.19
C LYS A 520 38.82 32.21 -8.88
N TYR A 521 38.52 33.11 -9.82
CA TYR A 521 39.53 33.81 -10.63
C TYR A 521 39.57 35.34 -10.42
N GLY A 522 38.58 35.94 -9.74
CA GLY A 522 38.58 37.39 -9.47
C GLY A 522 39.72 37.87 -8.56
N ARG A 523 40.23 37.02 -7.65
CA ARG A 523 41.39 37.35 -6.80
C ARG A 523 42.69 37.51 -7.60
N PRO A 524 43.14 36.55 -8.44
CA PRO A 524 44.32 36.76 -9.26
C PRO A 524 44.13 37.92 -10.26
N VAL A 525 42.97 38.04 -10.92
CA VAL A 525 42.71 39.12 -11.89
C VAL A 525 42.82 40.52 -11.25
N ALA A 526 42.27 40.73 -10.05
CA ALA A 526 42.38 42.01 -9.35
C ALA A 526 43.84 42.39 -9.02
N VAL A 527 44.68 41.41 -8.68
CA VAL A 527 46.12 41.63 -8.45
C VAL A 527 46.84 42.00 -9.75
N THR A 528 46.58 41.29 -10.85
CA THR A 528 47.18 41.61 -12.16
C THR A 528 46.79 43.01 -12.64
N VAL A 529 45.52 43.41 -12.48
CA VAL A 529 45.03 44.75 -12.86
C VAL A 529 45.69 45.85 -12.02
N LEU A 530 45.84 45.66 -10.70
CA LEU A 530 46.56 46.61 -9.85
C LEU A 530 48.05 46.74 -10.22
N ILE A 531 48.70 45.65 -10.61
CA ILE A 531 50.10 45.67 -11.07
C ILE A 531 50.22 46.37 -12.43
N MET A 532 49.28 46.16 -13.36
CA MET A 532 49.29 46.88 -14.65
C MET A 532 49.03 48.37 -14.49
N LEU A 533 48.09 48.77 -13.63
CA LEU A 533 47.79 50.17 -13.33
C LEU A 533 48.97 50.92 -12.70
N SER A 534 49.79 50.26 -11.88
CA SER A 534 50.99 50.91 -11.30
C SER A 534 52.13 51.12 -12.30
N HIS A 535 52.15 50.40 -13.43
CA HIS A 535 53.16 50.55 -14.48
C HIS A 535 52.71 51.49 -15.61
N GLY A 536 51.41 51.56 -15.92
CA GLY A 536 50.88 52.44 -16.98
C GLY A 536 51.14 53.93 -16.74
N LEU A 537 51.20 54.36 -15.48
CA LEU A 537 51.47 55.75 -15.08
C LEU A 537 52.86 56.28 -15.49
N PHE A 538 53.84 55.40 -15.77
CA PHE A 538 55.20 55.83 -16.17
C PHE A 538 55.34 56.10 -17.67
N PHE A 539 54.45 55.59 -18.52
CA PHE A 539 54.54 55.81 -19.98
C PHE A 539 53.86 57.11 -20.44
N ALA A 540 52.84 57.60 -19.71
CA ALA A 540 52.01 58.73 -20.14
C ALA A 540 52.72 60.10 -20.17
N LEU A 541 53.84 60.26 -19.45
CA LEU A 541 54.57 61.53 -19.34
C LEU A 541 55.64 61.75 -20.43
N GLY A 542 55.92 60.76 -21.28
CA GLY A 542 57.05 60.80 -22.21
C GLY A 542 56.77 61.39 -23.61
N TYR A 543 55.51 61.59 -24.01
CA TYR A 543 55.16 61.70 -25.44
C TYR A 543 54.70 63.10 -25.94
N GLN A 544 54.54 64.10 -25.06
CA GLN A 544 54.07 65.44 -25.47
C GLN A 544 55.19 66.45 -25.81
N VAL A 545 56.24 66.02 -26.53
CA VAL A 545 57.25 66.93 -27.11
C VAL A 545 57.63 66.52 -28.53
N GLY A 546 56.87 66.99 -29.54
CA GLY A 546 57.31 66.89 -30.94
C GLY A 546 56.26 67.17 -32.02
N LYS A 547 56.37 68.34 -32.68
CA LYS A 547 55.70 68.76 -33.95
C LYS A 547 54.15 68.88 -33.87
N PHE A 548 53.48 70.02 -34.07
CA PHE A 548 53.70 71.30 -34.79
C PHE A 548 53.69 71.25 -36.34
N ASN A 549 52.78 72.07 -36.91
CA ASN A 549 52.57 72.50 -38.32
C ASN A 549 52.07 71.43 -39.31
N SER A 550 51.20 71.71 -40.31
CA SER A 550 50.59 72.97 -40.83
C SER A 550 49.19 72.69 -41.42
N GLU A 551 48.16 73.53 -41.21
CA GLU A 551 47.56 74.54 -42.16
C GLU A 551 47.17 74.02 -43.58
N ASN A 552 46.06 74.37 -44.27
CA ASN A 552 44.87 75.27 -44.11
C ASN A 552 43.87 74.98 -45.32
N ILE A 553 42.71 75.60 -45.68
CA ILE A 553 41.90 76.80 -45.33
C ILE A 553 40.43 76.72 -45.93
N THR A 554 39.38 77.28 -45.27
CA THR A 554 38.04 77.82 -45.75
C THR A 554 37.04 77.04 -46.66
N ASP A 555 35.70 77.30 -46.74
CA ASP A 555 34.65 77.96 -45.90
C ASP A 555 33.21 77.77 -46.48
N GLY A 556 32.15 77.93 -45.65
CA GLY A 556 30.73 78.27 -46.01
C GLY A 556 29.75 77.12 -46.40
N GLU A 557 28.42 77.18 -46.17
CA GLU A 557 27.55 78.14 -45.44
C GLU A 557 26.15 77.55 -45.03
N SER A 558 25.56 78.04 -43.92
CA SER A 558 24.14 78.06 -43.44
C SER A 558 23.10 76.91 -43.57
N LEU A 559 22.60 76.45 -42.39
CA LEU A 559 21.19 76.27 -41.92
C LEU A 559 20.09 75.55 -42.77
N GLU A 560 19.56 74.44 -42.25
CA GLU A 560 18.18 74.29 -41.67
C GLU A 560 18.01 72.93 -40.94
N GLU A 561 16.97 72.74 -40.11
CA GLU A 561 16.71 71.53 -39.29
C GLU A 561 15.23 71.08 -39.38
N PRO A 562 14.95 69.76 -39.54
CA PRO A 562 14.05 69.11 -38.57
C PRO A 562 14.38 67.63 -38.25
N LEU A 563 13.77 67.13 -37.17
CA LEU A 563 13.93 65.78 -36.60
C LEU A 563 13.45 64.62 -37.51
N ALA A 564 14.22 63.51 -37.57
CA ALA A 564 13.79 62.14 -37.14
C ALA A 564 14.82 61.02 -37.43
N SER A 565 14.90 60.02 -36.52
CA SER A 565 15.30 58.59 -36.67
C SER A 565 16.64 58.15 -37.33
N GLU A 566 17.35 57.25 -36.62
CA GLU A 566 18.21 56.11 -37.10
C GLU A 566 19.39 56.40 -38.08
N GLU A 567 20.58 55.76 -38.02
CA GLU A 567 21.23 54.78 -37.11
C GLU A 567 22.78 54.80 -37.35
N ILE A 568 23.58 53.94 -36.67
CA ILE A 568 24.91 53.41 -37.10
C ILE A 568 26.14 54.39 -37.12
N LEU A 569 27.19 54.19 -36.28
CA LEU A 569 28.42 53.36 -36.46
C LEU A 569 29.39 53.93 -37.53
N THR A 570 30.71 54.12 -37.33
CA THR A 570 31.85 53.21 -36.98
C THR A 570 33.11 54.06 -36.58
N ASP A 571 34.30 53.60 -36.15
CA ASP A 571 34.91 52.38 -35.57
C ASP A 571 36.17 52.84 -34.79
N VAL A 572 36.86 52.10 -33.91
CA VAL A 572 37.91 51.06 -34.13
C VAL A 572 38.44 50.75 -32.71
N GLU A 573 38.75 49.54 -32.24
CA GLU A 573 38.70 48.16 -32.76
C GLU A 573 38.38 47.21 -31.58
N THR A 574 37.92 45.98 -31.82
CA THR A 574 37.62 45.01 -30.72
C THR A 574 38.14 43.59 -30.99
N THR A 575 38.66 42.95 -29.95
CA THR A 575 39.08 41.55 -29.99
C THR A 575 37.87 40.63 -30.11
N THR A 576 37.73 39.93 -31.24
CA THR A 576 36.48 39.27 -31.64
C THR A 576 36.23 37.93 -30.95
N VAL A 577 35.23 37.90 -30.06
CA VAL A 577 34.60 36.65 -29.62
C VAL A 577 33.63 36.19 -30.70
N ILE A 578 33.93 35.04 -31.33
CA ILE A 578 33.14 34.52 -32.47
C ILE A 578 31.74 34.11 -32.00
N LYS A 579 30.73 34.87 -32.44
CA LYS A 579 29.31 34.62 -32.17
C LYS A 579 28.63 34.08 -33.42
N ILE A 580 27.84 33.01 -33.28
CA ILE A 580 27.00 32.48 -34.38
C ILE A 580 25.98 33.58 -34.75
N SER A 581 25.88 33.93 -36.04
CA SER A 581 24.90 34.92 -36.51
C SER A 581 23.47 34.36 -36.43
N THR A 582 22.50 35.23 -36.21
CA THR A 582 21.08 34.86 -36.03
C THR A 582 20.57 34.03 -37.20
N GLU A 583 20.85 34.46 -38.44
CA GLU A 583 20.46 33.75 -39.66
C GLU A 583 21.06 32.32 -39.75
N LYS A 584 22.29 32.12 -39.26
CA LYS A 584 22.90 30.78 -39.20
C LYS A 584 22.27 29.91 -38.14
N MET A 585 21.96 30.47 -36.97
CA MET A 585 21.25 29.77 -35.89
C MET A 585 19.86 29.33 -36.34
N GLU A 586 19.10 30.21 -36.99
CA GLU A 586 17.76 29.90 -37.51
C GLU A 586 17.81 28.79 -38.59
N ARG A 587 18.73 28.91 -39.56
CA ARG A 587 18.94 27.91 -40.60
C ARG A 587 19.41 26.55 -40.05
N ALA A 588 20.12 26.53 -38.92
CA ALA A 588 20.51 25.32 -38.21
C ALA A 588 19.36 24.71 -37.38
N ILE A 589 18.50 25.54 -36.79
CA ILE A 589 17.28 25.09 -36.09
C ILE A 589 16.32 24.39 -37.07
N ASP A 590 16.17 24.93 -38.28
CA ASP A 590 15.39 24.33 -39.37
C ASP A 590 15.98 22.98 -39.83
N LYS A 591 17.28 22.93 -40.17
CA LYS A 591 17.97 21.71 -40.63
C LYS A 591 18.33 20.70 -39.54
N PHE A 592 17.90 20.91 -38.30
CA PHE A 592 18.24 20.01 -37.19
C PHE A 592 17.68 18.58 -37.31
N PRO A 593 16.46 18.32 -37.85
CA PRO A 593 15.98 16.95 -38.04
C PRO A 593 16.88 16.14 -38.97
N THR A 594 17.43 16.75 -40.02
CA THR A 594 18.46 16.14 -40.88
C THR A 594 19.74 15.86 -40.11
N THR A 595 20.14 16.77 -39.22
CA THR A 595 21.33 16.60 -38.36
C THR A 595 21.16 15.42 -37.41
N SER A 596 20.00 15.29 -36.76
CA SER A 596 19.66 14.15 -35.92
C SER A 596 19.71 12.83 -36.70
N SER A 597 19.03 12.77 -37.86
CA SER A 597 19.00 11.58 -38.72
C SER A 597 20.40 11.14 -39.19
N VAL A 598 21.30 12.08 -39.52
CA VAL A 598 22.68 11.75 -39.91
C VAL A 598 23.50 11.25 -38.72
N ILE A 599 23.31 11.81 -37.52
CA ILE A 599 24.01 11.34 -36.31
C ILE A 599 23.53 9.92 -35.94
N GLN A 600 22.21 9.66 -35.96
CA GLN A 600 21.66 8.30 -35.78
C GLN A 600 22.24 7.30 -36.79
N GLU A 601 22.37 7.69 -38.05
CA GLU A 601 22.92 6.86 -39.12
C GLU A 601 24.41 6.54 -38.88
N ILE A 602 25.21 7.51 -38.44
CA ILE A 602 26.60 7.30 -38.04
C ILE A 602 26.68 6.31 -36.87
N VAL A 603 25.81 6.41 -35.86
CA VAL A 603 25.77 5.44 -34.75
C VAL A 603 25.44 4.03 -35.25
N ARG A 604 24.37 3.88 -36.04
CA ARG A 604 23.92 2.59 -36.59
C ARG A 604 24.99 1.92 -37.46
N GLU A 605 25.75 2.69 -38.24
CA GLU A 605 26.82 2.15 -39.08
C GLU A 605 28.06 1.73 -38.28
N LEU A 606 28.42 2.45 -37.22
CA LEU A 606 29.54 2.08 -36.35
C LEU A 606 29.19 0.90 -35.43
N GLU A 607 27.93 0.82 -34.98
CA GLU A 607 27.39 -0.30 -34.20
C GLU A 607 27.50 -1.61 -34.99
N ALA A 608 27.16 -1.58 -36.29
CA ALA A 608 27.30 -2.72 -37.19
C ALA A 608 28.77 -3.15 -37.39
N GLU A 609 29.72 -2.21 -37.49
CA GLU A 609 31.16 -2.53 -37.60
C GLU A 609 31.70 -3.14 -36.30
N ILE A 610 31.35 -2.60 -35.12
CA ILE A 610 31.71 -3.19 -33.81
C ILE A 610 31.17 -4.62 -33.69
N LEU A 611 29.91 -4.85 -34.06
CA LEU A 611 29.29 -6.18 -33.99
C LEU A 611 29.85 -7.17 -35.02
N ALA A 612 30.39 -6.69 -36.15
CA ALA A 612 31.11 -7.52 -37.11
C ALA A 612 32.51 -7.93 -36.61
N GLN A 613 33.14 -7.10 -35.78
CA GLN A 613 34.51 -7.28 -35.28
C GLN A 613 34.55 -8.06 -33.95
N ASN A 614 33.64 -7.80 -33.01
CA ASN A 614 33.60 -8.40 -31.67
C ASN A 614 32.65 -9.61 -31.58
N SER A 615 33.11 -10.76 -32.03
CA SER A 615 32.29 -11.94 -32.34
C SER A 615 31.59 -12.69 -31.18
N THR A 616 31.58 -12.20 -29.93
CA THR A 616 30.71 -12.79 -28.86
C THR A 616 30.50 -11.97 -27.56
N LEU A 617 31.17 -10.84 -27.32
CA LEU A 617 31.35 -10.30 -25.96
C LEU A 617 30.77 -8.90 -25.64
N VAL A 618 30.19 -8.20 -26.62
CA VAL A 618 29.60 -6.86 -26.43
C VAL A 618 28.13 -6.91 -26.86
N THR A 619 27.21 -6.37 -26.06
CA THR A 619 25.80 -6.26 -26.47
C THR A 619 25.57 -5.00 -27.32
N THR A 620 24.54 -5.03 -28.17
CA THR A 620 24.14 -3.93 -29.05
C THR A 620 24.03 -2.59 -28.32
N GLU A 621 23.40 -2.58 -27.14
CA GLU A 621 23.22 -1.36 -26.34
C GLU A 621 24.53 -0.86 -25.70
N GLU A 622 25.49 -1.74 -25.41
CA GLU A 622 26.81 -1.33 -24.89
C GLU A 622 27.64 -0.65 -25.99
N ALA A 623 27.70 -1.27 -27.19
CA ALA A 623 28.37 -0.68 -28.35
C ALA A 623 27.78 0.69 -28.72
N ARG A 624 26.44 0.77 -28.80
CA ARG A 624 25.69 2.00 -29.07
C ARG A 624 25.99 3.10 -28.04
N LEU A 625 26.05 2.75 -26.74
CA LEU A 625 26.35 3.69 -25.66
C LEU A 625 27.81 4.19 -25.69
N GLU A 626 28.77 3.37 -26.13
CA GLU A 626 30.17 3.78 -26.31
C GLU A 626 30.33 4.74 -27.51
N ILE A 627 29.68 4.46 -28.63
CA ILE A 627 29.65 5.35 -29.81
C ILE A 627 29.03 6.70 -29.45
N ILE A 628 27.92 6.72 -28.72
CA ILE A 628 27.28 7.95 -28.23
C ILE A 628 28.22 8.75 -27.31
N GLN A 629 28.98 8.09 -26.44
CA GLN A 629 29.98 8.77 -25.60
C GLN A 629 31.13 9.37 -26.43
N ALA A 630 31.61 8.66 -27.44
CA ALA A 630 32.65 9.16 -28.35
C ALA A 630 32.18 10.36 -29.17
N ILE A 631 30.96 10.32 -29.75
CA ILE A 631 30.35 11.46 -30.47
C ILE A 631 30.24 12.69 -29.56
N ASN A 632 29.71 12.52 -28.33
CA ASN A 632 29.60 13.62 -27.38
C ASN A 632 30.98 14.21 -27.07
N LYS A 633 32.00 13.38 -26.81
CA LYS A 633 33.37 13.82 -26.50
C LYS A 633 34.10 14.52 -27.66
N ILE A 634 33.78 14.17 -28.92
CA ILE A 634 34.39 14.77 -30.11
C ILE A 634 33.76 16.12 -30.46
N ILE A 635 32.46 16.27 -30.20
CA ILE A 635 31.69 17.50 -30.50
C ILE A 635 31.64 18.44 -29.28
N GLU A 636 31.98 17.98 -28.06
CA GLU A 636 31.84 18.75 -26.82
C GLU A 636 32.58 20.09 -26.84
N ASN A 637 31.85 21.17 -26.57
CA ASN A 637 32.39 22.52 -26.39
C ASN A 637 31.91 23.05 -25.03
N ASP A 638 32.55 22.56 -23.96
CA ASP A 638 32.27 22.85 -22.53
C ASP A 638 30.81 22.60 -22.05
N VAL A 639 29.96 21.95 -22.87
CA VAL A 639 28.54 21.73 -22.60
C VAL A 639 28.16 20.28 -22.88
N LYS A 640 27.69 19.58 -21.84
CA LYS A 640 27.26 18.17 -21.92
C LYS A 640 26.02 18.01 -22.81
N LEU A 641 26.25 17.52 -24.02
CA LEU A 641 25.22 17.24 -25.01
C LEU A 641 24.25 16.13 -24.56
N GLN A 642 22.97 16.32 -24.85
CA GLN A 642 21.90 15.40 -24.44
C GLN A 642 21.42 14.62 -25.68
N TYR A 643 22.08 13.50 -25.94
CA TYR A 643 21.85 12.66 -27.13
C TYR A 643 20.40 12.14 -27.19
N PHE A 644 19.99 11.28 -26.26
CA PHE A 644 18.64 10.69 -26.24
C PHE A 644 17.52 11.74 -26.23
N GLY A 645 17.76 12.88 -25.56
CA GLY A 645 16.81 13.99 -25.45
C GLY A 645 16.42 14.70 -26.76
N VAL A 646 17.33 14.77 -27.75
CA VAL A 646 17.15 15.60 -28.97
C VAL A 646 17.60 14.90 -30.26
N ILE A 647 18.45 13.89 -30.16
CA ILE A 647 18.81 13.00 -31.28
C ILE A 647 17.88 11.79 -31.32
N GLU A 648 17.42 11.28 -30.17
CA GLU A 648 16.37 10.23 -30.11
C GLU A 648 15.02 10.78 -29.61
N ASP A 649 14.85 12.10 -29.66
CA ASP A 649 13.58 12.82 -29.48
C ASP A 649 12.82 12.57 -28.14
N GLU A 650 13.49 12.06 -27.09
CA GLU A 650 12.86 11.81 -25.78
C GLU A 650 12.20 13.06 -25.14
N PHE A 651 12.62 14.28 -25.52
CA PHE A 651 12.03 15.52 -25.00
C PHE A 651 10.93 16.12 -25.87
N LEU A 652 10.36 15.41 -26.86
CA LEU A 652 9.23 15.93 -27.68
C LEU A 652 8.01 16.38 -26.84
N GLY A 653 7.85 15.87 -25.61
CA GLY A 653 6.82 16.32 -24.66
C GLY A 653 7.17 17.58 -23.86
N ASP A 654 8.41 18.07 -23.92
CA ASP A 654 8.92 19.26 -23.21
C ASP A 654 9.64 20.18 -24.22
N SER A 655 8.83 20.95 -24.95
CA SER A 655 9.28 21.84 -26.02
C SER A 655 10.38 22.83 -25.59
N LEU A 656 10.34 23.32 -24.34
CA LEU A 656 11.31 24.30 -23.85
C LEU A 656 12.67 23.62 -23.60
N LYS A 657 12.68 22.45 -22.97
CA LYS A 657 13.89 21.64 -22.75
C LYS A 657 14.47 21.10 -24.07
N TYR A 658 13.62 20.64 -24.98
CA TYR A 658 14.02 20.20 -26.33
C TYR A 658 14.71 21.34 -27.09
N MET A 659 14.11 22.53 -27.14
CA MET A 659 14.67 23.69 -27.85
C MET A 659 15.98 24.22 -27.24
N GLU A 660 16.18 24.10 -25.93
CA GLU A 660 17.42 24.50 -25.27
C GLU A 660 18.56 23.50 -25.57
N ALA A 661 18.32 22.20 -25.38
CA ALA A 661 19.31 21.18 -25.70
C ALA A 661 19.62 21.11 -27.22
N LYS A 662 18.64 21.42 -28.08
CA LYS A 662 18.81 21.59 -29.54
C LYS A 662 19.78 22.71 -29.90
N LYS A 663 19.70 23.87 -29.23
CA LYS A 663 20.65 24.98 -29.43
C LYS A 663 22.07 24.61 -28.99
N GLN A 664 22.20 23.82 -27.92
CA GLN A 664 23.49 23.35 -27.43
C GLN A 664 24.17 22.41 -28.45
N TRP A 665 23.42 21.47 -29.04
CA TRP A 665 23.90 20.65 -30.17
C TRP A 665 24.31 21.50 -31.38
N ILE A 666 23.49 22.50 -31.78
CA ILE A 666 23.81 23.39 -32.90
C ILE A 666 25.12 24.18 -32.66
N ALA A 667 25.31 24.72 -31.46
CA ALA A 667 26.52 25.44 -31.10
C ALA A 667 27.75 24.53 -31.12
N ALA A 668 27.66 23.34 -30.53
CA ALA A 668 28.75 22.38 -30.47
C ALA A 668 29.17 21.89 -31.88
N ILE A 669 28.20 21.59 -32.75
CA ILE A 669 28.44 21.24 -34.16
C ILE A 669 29.07 22.41 -34.93
N TYR A 670 28.68 23.66 -34.66
CA TYR A 670 29.30 24.84 -35.27
C TYR A 670 30.78 24.98 -34.90
N PHE A 671 31.13 24.78 -33.61
CA PHE A 671 32.53 24.84 -33.16
C PHE A 671 33.35 23.66 -33.70
N TYR A 672 32.83 22.44 -33.65
CA TYR A 672 33.43 21.28 -34.31
C TYR A 672 33.71 21.54 -35.80
N GLN A 673 32.75 22.13 -36.54
CA GLN A 673 32.96 22.52 -37.93
C GLN A 673 34.05 23.59 -38.09
N LYS A 674 34.11 24.61 -37.22
CA LYS A 674 35.15 25.66 -37.28
C LYS A 674 36.55 25.18 -36.90
N ASN A 675 36.68 24.05 -36.19
CA ASN A 675 37.98 23.44 -35.88
C ASN A 675 38.60 22.73 -37.10
N PHE A 676 37.80 22.32 -38.09
CA PHE A 676 38.26 21.53 -39.24
C PHE A 676 37.98 22.16 -40.61
N PHE A 677 37.09 23.16 -40.71
CA PHE A 677 36.68 23.78 -41.97
C PHE A 677 36.64 25.31 -41.86
N SER A 678 36.86 26.00 -42.98
CA SER A 678 36.83 27.48 -43.04
C SER A 678 35.48 28.07 -42.63
N ASP A 679 34.37 27.34 -42.78
CA ASP A 679 33.08 27.77 -42.28
C ASP A 679 32.27 26.73 -41.50
N GLY A 680 31.52 27.25 -40.52
CA GLY A 680 30.66 26.51 -39.62
C GLY A 680 29.19 26.90 -39.85
N PHE A 681 28.33 25.90 -39.77
CA PHE A 681 26.92 25.99 -40.10
C PHE A 681 26.00 25.56 -38.95
N GLY A 682 26.48 24.75 -38.01
CA GLY A 682 25.71 24.29 -36.84
C GLY A 682 24.72 23.16 -37.14
N TYR A 683 24.75 22.61 -38.35
CA TYR A 683 23.95 21.46 -38.79
C TYR A 683 24.82 20.51 -39.63
N ILE A 684 24.41 19.25 -39.72
CA ILE A 684 25.08 18.20 -40.50
C ILE A 684 24.15 17.75 -41.63
N GLU A 685 24.71 17.53 -42.82
CA GLU A 685 24.04 16.99 -44.01
C GLU A 685 24.67 15.64 -44.41
N PRO A 686 23.89 14.68 -44.94
CA PRO A 686 24.40 13.38 -45.35
C PRO A 686 25.41 13.49 -46.50
N ASN A 687 26.44 12.64 -46.48
CA ASN A 687 27.50 12.55 -47.49
C ASN A 687 28.31 13.86 -47.71
N LYS A 688 28.34 14.75 -46.71
CA LYS A 688 29.16 15.98 -46.68
C LYS A 688 30.34 15.84 -45.72
N LYS A 689 31.35 16.70 -45.91
CA LYS A 689 32.60 16.76 -45.11
C LYS A 689 32.39 16.54 -43.60
N THR A 690 31.42 17.21 -42.96
CA THR A 690 31.21 17.07 -41.50
C THR A 690 30.73 15.67 -41.09
N ALA A 691 29.83 15.05 -41.87
CA ALA A 691 29.34 13.70 -41.60
C ALA A 691 30.45 12.66 -41.82
N ASP A 692 31.14 12.77 -42.96
CA ASP A 692 32.29 11.92 -43.30
C ASP A 692 33.33 11.98 -42.17
N LYS A 693 33.76 13.19 -41.79
CA LYS A 693 34.80 13.44 -40.80
C LYS A 693 34.40 12.97 -39.40
N LEU A 694 33.16 13.24 -38.96
CA LEU A 694 32.66 12.78 -37.67
C LEU A 694 32.66 11.25 -37.57
N LYS A 695 32.23 10.53 -38.62
CA LYS A 695 32.31 9.06 -38.62
C LYS A 695 33.75 8.57 -38.50
N CYS A 696 34.69 9.20 -39.18
CA CYS A 696 36.12 8.86 -39.07
C CYS A 696 36.65 9.12 -37.66
N ASP A 697 36.41 10.31 -37.09
CA ASP A 697 36.96 10.71 -35.79
C ASP A 697 36.42 9.83 -34.65
N VAL A 698 35.16 9.40 -34.73
CA VAL A 698 34.55 8.47 -33.77
C VAL A 698 35.14 7.06 -33.91
N ALA A 699 35.36 6.59 -35.15
CA ALA A 699 36.00 5.29 -35.40
C ALA A 699 37.47 5.27 -34.94
N ASP A 700 38.24 6.32 -35.25
CA ASP A 700 39.64 6.47 -34.82
C ASP A 700 39.74 6.59 -33.29
N LEU A 701 38.77 7.22 -32.61
CA LEU A 701 38.73 7.33 -31.15
C LEU A 701 38.36 6.02 -30.43
N LEU A 702 37.65 5.11 -31.10
CA LEU A 702 37.21 3.82 -30.58
C LEU A 702 37.98 2.62 -31.18
N GLU A 703 39.05 2.89 -31.94
CA GLU A 703 39.89 1.89 -32.60
C GLU A 703 39.13 0.92 -33.54
N ILE A 704 38.03 1.40 -34.17
CA ILE A 704 37.15 0.62 -35.05
C ILE A 704 37.70 0.57 -36.49
N GLU A 705 37.93 -0.62 -37.04
CA GLU A 705 38.35 -0.77 -38.45
C GLU A 705 37.16 -0.59 -39.40
N LEU A 706 37.04 0.58 -40.04
CA LEU A 706 36.01 0.83 -41.05
C LEU A 706 36.30 0.08 -42.36
N GLN A 707 35.42 -0.85 -42.77
CA GLN A 707 35.54 -1.59 -44.03
C GLN A 707 35.52 -0.66 -45.26
N ILE A 708 34.78 0.45 -45.18
CA ILE A 708 34.77 1.51 -46.18
C ILE A 708 35.02 2.86 -45.48
N ARG A 709 36.31 3.17 -45.26
CA ARG A 709 36.73 4.46 -44.70
C ARG A 709 36.38 5.62 -45.66
N PRO A 710 35.62 6.66 -45.23
CA PRO A 710 35.24 7.76 -46.10
C PRO A 710 36.44 8.49 -46.72
N ARG A 711 36.36 8.82 -48.03
CA ARG A 711 37.46 9.47 -48.77
C ARG A 711 37.91 10.82 -48.19
N ARG A 712 37.11 11.45 -47.32
CA ARG A 712 37.33 12.80 -46.77
C ARG A 712 37.81 12.82 -45.31
N CYS A 713 38.18 11.68 -44.69
CA CYS A 713 38.67 11.67 -43.30
C CYS A 713 39.86 12.61 -43.01
N ALA A 714 40.65 12.92 -44.05
CA ALA A 714 41.89 13.69 -43.99
C ALA A 714 41.81 15.07 -44.69
N ASP A 715 40.63 15.46 -45.23
CA ASP A 715 40.44 16.73 -45.93
C ASP A 715 40.09 17.87 -44.94
N SER A 716 41.09 18.37 -44.21
CA SER A 716 41.01 19.67 -43.51
C SER A 716 41.11 20.83 -44.52
#